data_AF-A0A8B6ETT8-F1
#
_entry.id   AF-A0A8B6ETT8-F1
#
_cell.length_a   1.000
_cell.length_b   1.000
_cell.length_c   1.000
_cell.angle_alpha   90.00
_cell.angle_beta   90.00
_cell.angle_gamma   90.00
#
_symmetry.space_group_name_H-M   'P 1'
#
loop_
_entity.id
_entity.type
_entity.pdbx_description
1 polymer ?
#
loop_
_entity_poly.entity_id
_entity_poly.type
_entity_poly.pdbx_seq_one_letter_code
_entity_poly.pdbx_strand_id
1 'polypeptide(L)'
;MSTMSLTVIFTLFSSFLASAVQCSPNITQTSPIQKQKSVGDTVWMLCQINDLNNEVVLWKFVDHNKFIARGDKLQVSDVNHYKIEVLQGETTDAPASYILHIFNLQTADQGFYECSVDKTNQTLTYQLQITEAPTLPPPPAVHSYNFTDCCVKEGVSSACQPVCDPFNQKLPASFDPLIACALDLPKLLKCGSDGKNHAPCCKRRLLPDICQDFCLGKVPSNLEDPHLECINKTMDIIECYEEGQNILPLPPTSISTVANANGFVVNWQPPIKNKDLIKGFYIHYRLSADSTYKTSQKIKREMTSSSIGGLLSNKIYVIYMSSFSEYGSSQPSELITQATLGGQAPIEQNYNIQVCCDKAKIPTNCKQSLCKSNVFEDLDPAVIFSCYGYLDEMMKCVTGERNHTGCCQRNGISDECLGFCSGNMPSLDNNLSKCMIKLPLIEACVREGLATIPGPPGNIKLTEVTTTTATLSWDPPSTSANVTQYIVSYLEHSLRDRVKTPNQNTTDNTTIQLTGLTPNTEYDLTIISANDAGQSLMSPDIAFLTFDISPSEPSITPSPGPVLPYNLTECCIQKSLRKDCLKLCNYDFIISAPTTELYTIALACSNDFDKVISCGADGRDHTQCCRERQIPDNCLNVCKGDMNNADILCAFQAPQITQCFVEGIVDQPRPPSNVRIGQITAHTVTVSWSPPTGGPKAESYYVYFNTPMKTELPQDNKIMTNKTTYILQNLDSGYTYDIYIVSANSEGFSIPSPSLSAFIAPDDHSFNCSDDFTKHSDNSIDLKSVLSVKKYTQTTVAICKEKCLSASQGDQCTGFSFNTSTCLLVIGKHGNIRQEDRTDFYSRNCDFKTLIQIPKPNITTNQSWTNQQECCTNHNISDSCMPFCQTGNAFSNPATCGNEFSTVVACASDGKNHSSCCQQAGVPRSCLPYCWGAVMDKDHPVAQLCLSYTRMFVTCFTKGARTIPSMIRGFSAIDIQATYVVLSWMKPDQNCNESDCRYDVQWLSNGQSNTEYALKTTTANITNLQPESDYHITVSATNQFGSSLPSPMLNVRTRPIYKFEVNFYIRPHKVIDSGSAVRLLCEVFGAPEATVSISFKTNVKTTDRELDIDIVSKDDAGEYTCTVKQTPNAVDTVVKTLQLMVRYKPEVLHVFGAHVEPDAAKTAYLKCIFNGLPLQVTWKKDEKPVPARYPTTAHVVFNADGSISDTLQIHNIRSEMFGTYQCNGTNKFGYDVGYLKLQSMI
;
A
#
# COMPACT_ATOMS: atom_id res chain seq x y z
N MET A 1 70.70 18.73 23.96
CA MET A 1 70.66 18.94 22.49
C MET A 1 69.44 19.81 22.20
N SER A 2 69.43 21.01 21.64
CA SER A 2 70.45 22.00 21.21
C SER A 2 69.72 23.35 20.96
N THR A 3 70.27 24.44 21.53
CA THR A 3 70.43 25.84 21.02
C THR A 3 69.34 26.63 20.23
N MET A 4 69.22 27.92 20.65
CA MET A 4 68.86 29.18 19.92
C MET A 4 67.37 29.52 19.70
N SER A 5 66.86 30.76 19.84
CA SER A 5 67.43 32.10 20.16
C SER A 5 66.33 33.04 20.68
N LEU A 6 66.71 33.94 21.61
CA LEU A 6 66.04 35.23 21.91
C LEU A 6 66.09 36.18 20.70
N THR A 7 65.10 37.10 20.61
CA THR A 7 65.01 38.43 19.94
C THR A 7 63.65 38.54 19.20
N VAL A 8 62.72 39.46 19.44
CA VAL A 8 62.81 40.89 19.77
C VAL A 8 61.55 41.32 20.55
N ILE A 9 61.78 41.91 21.73
CA ILE A 9 60.81 42.68 22.52
C ILE A 9 61.08 44.17 22.22
N PHE A 10 60.04 45.01 22.29
CA PHE A 10 60.03 46.48 22.43
C PHE A 10 60.05 47.38 21.18
N THR A 11 58.87 47.63 20.61
CA THR A 11 58.46 48.98 20.16
C THR A 11 57.00 49.25 20.54
N LEU A 12 56.73 49.34 21.85
CA LEU A 12 55.48 49.88 22.40
C LEU A 12 55.81 51.25 22.98
N PHE A 13 55.42 52.33 22.29
CA PHE A 13 54.72 53.53 22.80
C PHE A 13 54.80 54.71 21.82
N SER A 14 53.65 55.40 21.72
CA SER A 14 53.35 56.72 21.15
C SER A 14 53.27 56.91 19.63
N SER A 15 52.06 56.74 19.08
CA SER A 15 51.49 57.69 18.12
C SER A 15 49.95 57.65 18.18
N PHE A 16 49.39 58.51 19.02
CA PHE A 16 47.96 58.85 19.05
C PHE A 16 47.79 60.28 18.53
N LEU A 17 46.66 60.51 17.84
CA LEU A 17 46.12 61.73 17.20
C LEU A 17 46.52 61.90 15.72
N ALA A 18 45.61 62.16 14.77
CA ALA A 18 44.14 62.26 14.76
C ALA A 18 43.70 62.39 13.29
N SER A 19 42.49 61.94 12.95
CA SER A 19 41.51 62.57 12.04
C SER A 19 40.28 61.67 11.89
N ALA A 20 39.20 61.97 12.61
CA ALA A 20 37.89 61.36 12.40
C ALA A 20 37.16 62.14 11.29
N VAL A 21 36.71 61.44 10.25
CA VAL A 21 35.77 61.94 9.25
C VAL A 21 34.37 61.55 9.71
N GLN A 22 33.47 62.52 9.89
CA GLN A 22 32.06 62.29 10.19
C GLN A 22 31.29 62.10 8.87
N CYS A 23 30.78 60.89 8.62
CA CYS A 23 29.86 60.59 7.50
C CYS A 23 28.41 60.95 7.88
N SER A 24 27.67 61.58 6.95
CA SER A 24 26.25 61.89 7.10
C SER A 24 25.35 60.72 6.66
N PRO A 25 24.20 60.46 7.33
CA PRO A 25 23.29 59.37 6.97
C PRO A 25 22.81 59.49 5.53
N ASN A 26 22.83 58.38 4.79
CA ASN A 26 22.47 58.35 3.37
C ASN A 26 21.53 57.20 2.99
N ILE A 27 20.35 57.49 2.41
CA ILE A 27 19.46 56.50 1.78
C ILE A 27 20.14 55.99 0.49
N THR A 28 20.34 54.68 0.37
CA THR A 28 21.11 54.09 -0.73
C THR A 28 20.41 54.21 -2.10
N GLN A 29 19.09 54.41 -2.10
CA GLN A 29 18.26 54.57 -3.30
C GLN A 29 17.27 55.73 -3.12
N THR A 30 17.28 56.68 -4.06
CA THR A 30 16.39 57.86 -4.02
C THR A 30 15.47 57.96 -5.24
N SER A 31 15.57 57.03 -6.20
CA SER A 31 14.68 57.00 -7.36
C SER A 31 13.28 56.49 -7.01
N PRO A 32 12.19 57.10 -7.52
CA PRO A 32 10.83 56.63 -7.24
C PRO A 32 10.58 55.19 -7.72
N ILE A 33 9.85 54.39 -6.94
CA ILE A 33 9.59 52.98 -7.23
C ILE A 33 8.09 52.75 -7.41
N GLN A 34 7.66 52.18 -8.53
CA GLN A 34 6.26 51.83 -8.76
C GLN A 34 5.95 50.39 -8.31
N LYS A 35 4.80 50.20 -7.66
CA LYS A 35 4.28 48.90 -7.22
C LYS A 35 2.81 48.81 -7.66
N GLN A 36 2.45 47.73 -8.36
CA GLN A 36 1.07 47.45 -8.76
C GLN A 36 0.59 46.16 -8.09
N LYS A 37 -0.57 46.22 -7.43
CA LYS A 37 -1.16 45.14 -6.63
C LYS A 37 -2.68 45.12 -6.76
N SER A 38 -3.34 44.06 -6.29
CA SER A 38 -4.81 43.96 -6.31
C SER A 38 -5.40 44.16 -4.91
N VAL A 39 -6.69 44.46 -4.81
CA VAL A 39 -7.39 44.54 -3.53
C VAL A 39 -7.26 43.21 -2.77
N GLY A 40 -6.84 43.26 -1.51
CA GLY A 40 -6.57 42.12 -0.63
C GLY A 40 -5.10 41.66 -0.59
N ASP A 41 -4.24 42.12 -1.53
CA ASP A 41 -2.82 41.78 -1.53
C ASP A 41 -2.07 42.37 -0.32
N THR A 42 -0.86 41.88 -0.05
CA THR A 42 0.11 42.53 0.86
C THR A 42 1.25 43.13 0.04
N VAL A 43 1.71 44.32 0.43
CA VAL A 43 2.87 44.98 -0.18
C VAL A 43 3.88 45.38 0.89
N TRP A 44 5.17 45.28 0.54
CA TRP A 44 6.26 45.77 1.36
C TRP A 44 7.14 46.75 0.59
N MET A 45 7.69 47.71 1.33
CA MET A 45 8.50 48.81 0.80
C MET A 45 9.76 48.92 1.65
N LEU A 46 10.93 48.94 1.01
CA LEU A 46 12.23 48.82 1.67
C LEU A 46 12.97 50.15 1.63
N CYS A 47 13.45 50.61 2.78
CA CYS A 47 14.30 51.78 2.89
C CYS A 47 15.64 51.40 3.51
N GLN A 48 16.72 51.47 2.72
CA GLN A 48 18.06 51.12 3.14
C GLN A 48 18.89 52.38 3.39
N ILE A 49 19.54 52.45 4.55
CA ILE A 49 20.30 53.63 4.99
C ILE A 49 21.69 53.23 5.47
N ASN A 50 22.70 53.92 4.94
CA ASN A 50 24.06 53.89 5.43
C ASN A 50 24.23 54.93 6.55
N ASP A 51 24.95 54.55 7.62
CA ASP A 51 25.38 55.46 8.70
C ASP A 51 24.26 56.30 9.34
N LEU A 52 23.19 55.62 9.81
CA LEU A 52 22.02 56.28 10.42
C LEU A 52 22.36 57.23 11.59
N ASN A 53 23.52 57.05 12.23
CA ASN A 53 23.98 57.81 13.40
C ASN A 53 22.87 57.88 14.48
N ASN A 54 22.56 59.08 15.00
CA ASN A 54 21.49 59.34 15.98
C ASN A 54 20.16 59.78 15.33
N GLU A 55 20.03 59.73 14.00
CA GLU A 55 18.78 60.11 13.32
C GLU A 55 17.85 58.91 13.16
N VAL A 56 16.59 59.16 12.81
CA VAL A 56 15.53 58.14 12.74
C VAL A 56 14.80 58.17 11.41
N VAL A 57 14.39 56.98 10.96
CA VAL A 57 13.65 56.80 9.71
C VAL A 57 12.18 57.08 9.92
N LEU A 58 11.57 57.81 8.99
CA LEU A 58 10.16 58.15 8.98
C LEU A 58 9.48 57.53 7.76
N TRP A 59 8.33 56.90 7.99
CA TRP A 59 7.43 56.42 6.93
C TRP A 59 6.15 57.23 6.91
N LYS A 60 5.77 57.73 5.74
CA LYS A 60 4.57 58.57 5.55
C LYS A 60 3.78 58.14 4.33
N PHE A 61 2.45 58.04 4.47
CA PHE A 61 1.53 58.01 3.35
C PHE A 61 1.26 59.45 2.89
N VAL A 62 1.85 59.84 1.77
CA VAL A 62 1.91 61.23 1.30
C VAL A 62 0.53 61.74 0.91
N ASP A 63 -0.23 60.97 0.15
CA ASP A 63 -1.52 61.40 -0.40
C ASP A 63 -2.59 61.65 0.67
N HIS A 64 -2.52 60.93 1.80
CA HIS A 64 -3.41 61.11 2.95
C HIS A 64 -2.76 61.87 4.11
N ASN A 65 -1.56 62.42 3.93
CA ASN A 65 -0.76 63.11 4.94
C ASN A 65 -0.65 62.34 6.28
N LYS A 66 -0.60 61.00 6.23
CA LYS A 66 -0.64 60.11 7.39
C LYS A 66 0.76 59.61 7.73
N PHE A 67 1.25 59.92 8.93
CA PHE A 67 2.52 59.36 9.42
C PHE A 67 2.31 57.93 9.91
N ILE A 68 3.02 56.98 9.32
CA ILE A 68 2.84 55.55 9.58
C ILE A 68 3.79 55.06 10.67
N ALA A 69 5.06 55.44 10.62
CA ALA A 69 6.06 54.96 11.57
C ALA A 69 7.24 55.90 11.77
N ARG A 70 7.90 55.74 12.92
CA ARG A 70 9.16 56.40 13.30
C ARG A 70 10.11 55.36 13.89
N GLY A 71 11.23 55.10 13.24
CA GLY A 71 12.16 54.03 13.60
C GLY A 71 11.49 52.65 13.49
N ASP A 72 11.56 51.87 14.56
CA ASP A 72 10.92 50.55 14.72
C ASP A 72 9.47 50.61 15.24
N LYS A 73 8.92 51.81 15.48
CA LYS A 73 7.60 52.00 16.09
C LYS A 73 6.57 52.56 15.12
N LEU A 74 5.45 51.84 14.98
CA LEU A 74 4.24 52.34 14.33
C LEU A 74 3.66 53.52 15.10
N GLN A 75 3.18 54.53 14.36
CA GLN A 75 2.51 55.73 14.89
C GLN A 75 1.00 55.72 14.59
N VAL A 76 0.50 54.65 13.99
CA VAL A 76 -0.90 54.44 13.60
C VAL A 76 -1.55 53.42 14.53
N SER A 77 -2.85 53.58 14.79
CA SER A 77 -3.63 52.66 15.65
C SER A 77 -3.93 51.31 14.99
N ASP A 78 -3.81 51.23 13.66
CA ASP A 78 -4.14 50.05 12.87
C ASP A 78 -2.93 49.12 12.74
N VAL A 79 -2.60 48.47 13.85
CA VAL A 79 -1.42 47.59 13.99
C VAL A 79 -1.55 46.26 13.25
N ASN A 80 -2.75 45.91 12.78
CA ASN A 80 -2.99 44.71 11.98
C ASN A 80 -2.83 44.99 10.48
N HIS A 81 -3.00 46.26 10.06
CA HIS A 81 -2.88 46.68 8.66
C HIS A 81 -1.46 47.12 8.28
N TYR A 82 -0.69 47.72 9.21
CA TYR A 82 0.70 48.13 8.98
C TYR A 82 1.68 47.43 9.93
N LYS A 83 2.87 47.05 9.45
CA LYS A 83 3.99 46.58 10.28
C LYS A 83 5.32 47.19 9.83
N ILE A 84 6.19 47.52 10.77
CA ILE A 84 7.58 47.87 10.50
C ILE A 84 8.49 46.74 10.92
N GLU A 85 9.43 46.42 10.05
CA GLU A 85 10.51 45.49 10.31
C GLU A 85 11.85 46.20 10.12
N VAL A 86 12.77 46.01 11.07
CA VAL A 86 14.09 46.62 11.05
C VAL A 86 15.14 45.52 11.09
N LEU A 87 15.98 45.47 10.06
CA LEU A 87 17.10 44.53 9.96
C LEU A 87 18.39 45.33 10.13
N GLN A 88 19.14 45.04 11.21
CA GLN A 88 20.47 45.60 11.43
C GLN A 88 21.52 44.75 10.70
N GLY A 89 22.48 45.39 10.03
CA GLY A 89 23.55 44.69 9.32
C GLY A 89 24.50 43.96 10.28
N GLU A 90 25.02 42.81 9.85
CA GLU A 90 25.88 41.91 10.66
C GLU A 90 27.26 42.49 11.03
N THR A 91 27.63 43.65 10.47
CA THR A 91 28.91 44.35 10.71
C THR A 91 28.67 45.84 10.92
N THR A 92 29.60 46.55 11.58
CA THR A 92 29.48 47.99 11.88
C THR A 92 29.42 48.90 10.65
N ASP A 93 29.67 48.36 9.45
CA ASP A 93 29.71 49.09 8.17
C ASP A 93 28.54 48.73 7.21
N ALA A 94 27.58 47.89 7.64
CA ALA A 94 26.49 47.41 6.79
C ALA A 94 25.20 48.25 6.93
N PRO A 95 24.49 48.59 5.81
CA PRO A 95 23.29 49.42 5.83
C PRO A 95 22.16 48.84 6.69
N ALA A 96 21.54 49.70 7.50
CA ALA A 96 20.31 49.34 8.20
C ALA A 96 19.12 49.36 7.23
N SER A 97 18.28 48.33 7.29
CA SER A 97 17.11 48.18 6.42
C SER A 97 15.81 48.37 7.22
N TYR A 98 14.98 49.32 6.80
CA TYR A 98 13.67 49.61 7.39
C TYR A 98 12.57 49.27 6.38
N ILE A 99 11.77 48.26 6.68
CA ILE A 99 10.76 47.72 5.77
C ILE A 99 9.36 48.04 6.31
N LEU A 100 8.54 48.73 5.50
CA LEU A 100 7.13 48.94 5.77
C LEU A 100 6.30 47.87 5.05
N HIS A 101 5.52 47.11 5.80
CA HIS A 101 4.53 46.16 5.31
C HIS A 101 3.13 46.77 5.45
N ILE A 102 2.31 46.63 4.40
CA ILE A 102 0.89 46.97 4.36
C ILE A 102 0.13 45.70 3.97
N PHE A 103 -0.71 45.20 4.87
CA PHE A 103 -1.48 43.97 4.72
C PHE A 103 -2.88 44.26 4.20
N ASN A 104 -3.53 43.29 3.55
CA ASN A 104 -4.94 43.39 3.13
C ASN A 104 -5.30 44.71 2.39
N LEU A 105 -4.57 45.02 1.32
CA LEU A 105 -4.68 46.28 0.57
C LEU A 105 -6.12 46.61 0.16
N GLN A 106 -6.59 47.78 0.53
CA GLN A 106 -7.87 48.35 0.12
C GLN A 106 -7.65 49.36 -1.01
N THR A 107 -8.68 49.67 -1.81
CA THR A 107 -8.57 50.74 -2.82
C THR A 107 -8.15 52.09 -2.23
N ALA A 108 -8.45 52.33 -0.94
CA ALA A 108 -8.02 53.50 -0.18
C ALA A 108 -6.51 53.53 0.18
N ASP A 109 -5.80 52.41 0.06
CA ASP A 109 -4.35 52.35 0.29
C ASP A 109 -3.54 52.75 -0.95
N GLN A 110 -4.21 52.95 -2.10
CA GLN A 110 -3.57 53.40 -3.34
C GLN A 110 -2.99 54.81 -3.16
N GLY A 111 -1.73 55.00 -3.55
CA GLY A 111 -1.10 56.32 -3.53
C GLY A 111 0.40 56.30 -3.29
N PHE A 112 0.96 57.45 -2.92
CA PHE A 112 2.39 57.66 -2.73
C PHE A 112 2.84 57.49 -1.28
N TYR A 113 3.83 56.63 -1.05
CA TYR A 113 4.45 56.39 0.26
C TYR A 113 5.88 56.89 0.24
N GLU A 114 6.32 57.53 1.32
CA GLU A 114 7.64 58.12 1.41
C GLU A 114 8.38 57.59 2.63
N CYS A 115 9.61 57.13 2.42
CA CYS A 115 10.62 56.96 3.45
C CYS A 115 11.54 58.18 3.47
N SER A 116 11.82 58.75 4.65
CA SER A 116 12.77 59.84 4.82
C SER A 116 13.60 59.66 6.09
N VAL A 117 14.79 60.28 6.14
CA VAL A 117 15.60 60.34 7.38
C VAL A 117 15.35 61.68 8.06
N ASP A 118 14.95 61.65 9.33
CA ASP A 118 14.59 62.84 10.12
C ASP A 118 15.72 63.90 10.04
N LYS A 119 15.33 65.16 9.81
CA LYS A 119 16.22 66.33 9.63
C LYS A 119 17.19 66.30 8.43
N THR A 120 17.02 65.38 7.48
CA THR A 120 17.74 65.40 6.19
C THR A 120 16.80 65.67 5.02
N ASN A 121 17.34 66.11 3.88
CA ASN A 121 16.55 66.28 2.65
C ASN A 121 16.45 64.98 1.81
N GLN A 122 16.76 63.83 2.39
CA GLN A 122 16.78 62.57 1.66
C GLN A 122 15.48 61.81 1.81
N THR A 123 14.87 61.48 0.67
CA THR A 123 13.62 60.74 0.60
C THR A 123 13.66 59.67 -0.49
N LEU A 124 12.90 58.60 -0.28
CA LEU A 124 12.59 57.55 -1.25
C LEU A 124 11.08 57.41 -1.35
N THR A 125 10.53 57.58 -2.56
CA THR A 125 9.09 57.53 -2.79
C THR A 125 8.66 56.25 -3.52
N TYR A 126 7.59 55.64 -3.06
CA TYR A 126 6.89 54.52 -3.67
C TYR A 126 5.53 54.97 -4.21
N GLN A 127 5.18 54.57 -5.42
CA GLN A 127 3.83 54.75 -5.97
C GLN A 127 3.11 53.40 -5.99
N LEU A 128 2.08 53.24 -5.16
CA LEU A 128 1.25 52.03 -5.12
C LEU A 128 0.00 52.23 -5.97
N GLN A 129 -0.25 51.34 -6.93
CA GLN A 129 -1.48 51.27 -7.72
C GLN A 129 -2.25 49.98 -7.41
N ILE A 130 -3.56 50.07 -7.21
CA ILE A 130 -4.42 48.96 -6.79
C ILE A 130 -5.49 48.69 -7.86
N THR A 131 -5.53 47.46 -8.38
CA THR A 131 -6.53 47.03 -9.37
C THR A 131 -7.66 46.21 -8.72
N GLU A 132 -8.92 46.53 -9.03
CA GLU A 132 -10.08 45.71 -8.64
C GLU A 132 -10.16 44.43 -9.49
N ALA A 133 -10.51 43.31 -8.86
CA ALA A 133 -10.64 42.01 -9.52
C ALA A 133 -11.93 41.93 -10.38
N PRO A 134 -11.92 41.21 -11.52
CA PRO A 134 -13.12 41.04 -12.34
C PRO A 134 -14.17 40.20 -11.60
N THR A 135 -15.40 40.70 -11.56
CA THR A 135 -16.55 40.02 -10.96
C THR A 135 -17.03 38.89 -11.86
N LEU A 136 -16.98 37.66 -11.36
CA LEU A 136 -17.53 36.46 -12.01
C LEU A 136 -18.90 36.08 -11.43
N PRO A 137 -19.79 35.49 -12.24
CA PRO A 137 -21.13 35.09 -11.81
C PRO A 137 -21.10 33.92 -10.79
N PRO A 138 -22.15 33.75 -9.97
CA PRO A 138 -22.20 32.73 -8.93
C PRO A 138 -22.23 31.31 -9.52
N PRO A 139 -21.64 30.32 -8.83
CA PRO A 139 -21.47 28.98 -9.35
C PRO A 139 -22.78 28.17 -9.40
N PRO A 140 -22.98 27.30 -10.42
CA PRO A 140 -24.07 26.33 -10.44
C PRO A 140 -23.84 25.18 -9.44
N ALA A 141 -24.95 24.50 -9.09
CA ALA A 141 -25.05 23.53 -8.00
C ALA A 141 -24.13 22.29 -8.08
N VAL A 142 -23.81 21.81 -6.89
CA VAL A 142 -22.84 20.78 -6.46
C VAL A 142 -22.95 19.43 -7.19
N HIS A 143 -21.82 18.94 -7.72
CA HIS A 143 -21.56 17.52 -7.94
C HIS A 143 -20.43 17.05 -7.00
N SER A 144 -20.68 15.97 -6.27
CA SER A 144 -19.86 15.51 -5.12
C SER A 144 -18.59 14.77 -5.56
N TYR A 145 -17.43 15.38 -5.33
CA TYR A 145 -16.17 14.64 -5.20
C TYR A 145 -16.26 13.77 -3.94
N ASN A 146 -16.10 12.46 -4.10
CA ASN A 146 -16.17 11.52 -2.97
C ASN A 146 -14.80 11.44 -2.27
N PHE A 147 -14.50 12.47 -1.47
CA PHE A 147 -13.31 12.54 -0.63
C PHE A 147 -13.19 11.32 0.31
N THR A 148 -14.33 10.77 0.72
CA THR A 148 -14.43 9.57 1.55
C THR A 148 -13.89 8.33 0.83
N ASP A 149 -14.21 8.12 -0.45
CA ASP A 149 -13.69 6.99 -1.23
C ASP A 149 -12.16 7.05 -1.38
N CYS A 150 -11.60 8.25 -1.57
CA CYS A 150 -10.14 8.43 -1.64
C CYS A 150 -9.47 8.03 -0.32
N CYS A 151 -10.00 8.50 0.80
CA CYS A 151 -9.47 8.15 2.12
C CYS A 151 -9.51 6.65 2.42
N VAL A 152 -10.60 5.98 2.04
CA VAL A 152 -10.73 4.52 2.18
C VAL A 152 -9.68 3.82 1.34
N LYS A 153 -9.46 4.27 0.10
CA LYS A 153 -8.47 3.70 -0.82
C LYS A 153 -7.02 3.91 -0.34
N GLU A 154 -6.70 5.08 0.19
CA GLU A 154 -5.37 5.42 0.71
C GLU A 154 -5.11 4.83 2.11
N GLY A 155 -6.10 4.15 2.70
CA GLY A 155 -5.98 3.52 4.01
C GLY A 155 -5.77 4.53 5.14
N VAL A 156 -6.54 5.64 5.12
CA VAL A 156 -6.61 6.58 6.25
C VAL A 156 -7.13 5.84 7.48
N SER A 157 -6.48 6.00 8.63
CA SER A 157 -6.86 5.28 9.85
C SER A 157 -8.30 5.58 10.25
N SER A 158 -8.93 4.63 10.93
CA SER A 158 -10.30 4.76 11.44
C SER A 158 -10.50 5.99 12.34
N ALA A 159 -9.45 6.45 13.03
CA ALA A 159 -9.45 7.67 13.84
C ALA A 159 -9.61 8.95 13.00
N CYS A 160 -9.24 8.90 11.72
CA CYS A 160 -9.22 10.03 10.80
C CYS A 160 -10.27 9.96 9.70
N GLN A 161 -11.02 8.86 9.62
CA GLN A 161 -12.18 8.72 8.75
C GLN A 161 -13.25 9.81 8.96
N PRO A 162 -13.49 10.38 10.16
CA PRO A 162 -14.40 11.52 10.31
C PRO A 162 -13.95 12.78 9.56
N VAL A 163 -12.64 12.95 9.34
CA VAL A 163 -12.10 14.05 8.53
C VAL A 163 -12.38 13.81 7.05
N CYS A 164 -12.52 12.56 6.62
CA CYS A 164 -12.73 12.13 5.24
C CYS A 164 -14.14 12.40 4.68
N ASP A 165 -15.00 13.04 5.44
CA ASP A 165 -16.30 13.55 4.98
C ASP A 165 -16.55 14.96 5.56
N PRO A 166 -15.98 16.02 4.94
CA PRO A 166 -16.12 17.39 5.41
C PRO A 166 -17.57 17.89 5.39
N PHE A 167 -18.50 17.18 4.75
CA PHE A 167 -19.93 17.52 4.70
C PHE A 167 -20.73 16.91 5.85
N ASN A 168 -20.14 16.01 6.65
CA ASN A 168 -20.78 15.46 7.84
C ASN A 168 -20.52 16.39 9.03
N GLN A 169 -21.44 17.32 9.28
CA GLN A 169 -21.34 18.42 10.26
C GLN A 169 -21.32 18.01 11.75
N LYS A 170 -20.58 16.97 12.15
CA LYS A 170 -20.39 16.60 13.56
C LYS A 170 -18.97 16.13 13.85
N LEU A 171 -17.99 17.02 13.68
CA LEU A 171 -16.76 16.92 14.45
C LEU A 171 -17.02 17.46 15.87
N PRO A 172 -16.74 16.70 16.94
CA PRO A 172 -16.85 17.21 18.30
C PRO A 172 -15.93 18.44 18.48
N ALA A 173 -16.33 19.42 19.29
CA ALA A 173 -15.55 20.64 19.53
C ALA A 173 -14.14 20.39 20.11
N SER A 174 -13.87 19.17 20.58
CA SER A 174 -12.58 18.70 21.11
C SER A 174 -11.75 17.84 20.14
N PHE A 175 -12.25 17.59 18.92
CA PHE A 175 -11.50 16.84 17.91
C PHE A 175 -10.45 17.76 17.30
N ASP A 176 -9.19 17.55 17.66
CA ASP A 176 -8.05 18.21 17.04
C ASP A 176 -7.52 17.32 15.90
N PRO A 177 -7.80 17.65 14.61
CA PRO A 177 -7.35 16.87 13.47
C PRO A 177 -5.82 16.80 13.39
N LEU A 178 -5.11 17.76 13.99
CA LEU A 178 -3.65 17.88 13.92
C LEU A 178 -2.97 16.85 14.81
N ILE A 179 -3.60 16.50 15.93
CA ILE A 179 -3.09 15.48 16.86
C ILE A 179 -3.66 14.10 16.51
N ALA A 180 -4.96 14.03 16.20
CA ALA A 180 -5.63 12.77 15.88
C ALA A 180 -5.18 12.17 14.54
N CYS A 181 -4.79 13.02 13.58
CA CYS A 181 -4.48 12.62 12.21
C CYS A 181 -3.09 12.96 11.72
N ALA A 182 -2.16 13.30 12.62
CA ALA A 182 -0.77 13.60 12.26
C ALA A 182 -0.14 12.53 11.34
N LEU A 183 -0.38 11.25 11.63
CA LEU A 183 0.15 10.12 10.85
C LEU A 183 -0.56 9.90 9.50
N ASP A 184 -1.80 10.36 9.37
CA ASP A 184 -2.59 10.27 8.13
C ASP A 184 -2.63 11.60 7.36
N LEU A 185 -2.03 12.66 7.89
CA LEU A 185 -2.01 14.00 7.29
C LEU A 185 -1.52 13.99 5.83
N PRO A 186 -0.48 13.23 5.44
CA PRO A 186 -0.11 13.11 4.04
C PRO A 186 -1.21 12.52 3.15
N LYS A 187 -1.95 11.52 3.65
CA LYS A 187 -3.05 10.87 2.92
C LYS A 187 -4.26 11.79 2.80
N LEU A 188 -4.58 12.51 3.87
CA LEU A 188 -5.67 13.49 3.92
C LEU A 188 -5.43 14.65 2.97
N LEU A 189 -4.23 15.24 2.97
CA LEU A 189 -3.87 16.33 2.06
C LEU A 189 -3.82 15.86 0.60
N LYS A 190 -3.30 14.67 0.33
CA LYS A 190 -3.33 14.04 -1.00
C LYS A 190 -4.75 13.89 -1.52
N CYS A 191 -5.64 13.33 -0.70
CA CYS A 191 -7.06 13.19 -1.06
C CYS A 191 -7.77 14.55 -1.17
N GLY A 192 -7.38 15.53 -0.36
CA GLY A 192 -8.06 16.84 -0.30
C GLY A 192 -7.75 17.66 -1.55
N SER A 193 -6.49 17.64 -1.98
CA SER A 193 -6.07 18.29 -3.21
C SER A 193 -6.64 17.65 -4.48
N ASP A 194 -7.05 16.38 -4.45
CA ASP A 194 -7.53 15.58 -5.61
C ASP A 194 -6.59 15.68 -6.83
N GLY A 195 -5.27 15.83 -6.60
CA GLY A 195 -4.28 16.01 -7.67
C GLY A 195 -4.42 17.32 -8.47
N LYS A 196 -5.15 18.32 -7.96
CA LYS A 196 -5.30 19.67 -8.54
C LYS A 196 -4.34 20.65 -7.88
N ASN A 197 -3.91 21.67 -8.61
CA ASN A 197 -2.93 22.66 -8.12
C ASN A 197 -3.65 23.83 -7.47
N HIS A 198 -3.77 23.79 -6.14
CA HIS A 198 -4.45 24.83 -5.36
C HIS A 198 -3.51 25.94 -4.87
N ALA A 199 -2.22 25.87 -5.21
CA ALA A 199 -1.24 26.91 -4.86
C ALA A 199 -1.67 28.34 -5.28
N PRO A 200 -2.31 28.58 -6.44
CA PRO A 200 -2.82 29.92 -6.78
C PRO A 200 -3.88 30.42 -5.80
N CYS A 201 -4.79 29.56 -5.34
CA CYS A 201 -5.76 29.92 -4.32
C CYS A 201 -5.06 30.20 -2.99
N CYS A 202 -4.10 29.37 -2.60
CA CYS A 202 -3.39 29.55 -1.34
C CYS A 202 -2.57 30.84 -1.30
N LYS A 203 -1.93 31.19 -2.42
CA LYS A 203 -1.24 32.48 -2.58
C LYS A 203 -2.21 33.66 -2.49
N ARG A 204 -3.40 33.54 -3.10
CA ARG A 204 -4.48 34.53 -2.97
C ARG A 204 -4.99 34.66 -1.53
N ARG A 205 -4.97 33.56 -0.76
CA ARG A 205 -5.31 33.53 0.67
C ARG A 205 -4.14 33.86 1.61
N LEU A 206 -3.00 34.29 1.06
CA LEU A 206 -1.81 34.71 1.81
C LEU A 206 -1.24 33.64 2.75
N LEU A 207 -1.39 32.36 2.38
CA LEU A 207 -0.71 31.27 3.08
C LEU A 207 0.80 31.39 2.91
N PRO A 208 1.61 31.21 3.97
CA PRO A 208 3.06 31.27 3.91
C PRO A 208 3.64 30.41 2.78
N ASP A 209 4.78 30.84 2.19
CA ASP A 209 5.40 30.09 1.09
C ASP A 209 5.81 28.66 1.51
N ILE A 210 6.12 28.46 2.80
CA ILE A 210 6.39 27.14 3.37
C ILE A 210 5.17 26.20 3.37
N CYS A 211 3.95 26.75 3.24
CA CYS A 211 2.69 25.99 3.17
C CYS A 211 2.26 25.63 1.74
N GLN A 212 3.02 26.03 0.72
CA GLN A 212 2.65 25.78 -0.67
C GLN A 212 2.65 24.29 -1.02
N ASP A 213 3.51 23.48 -0.39
CA ASP A 213 3.48 22.03 -0.54
C ASP A 213 2.18 21.43 0.03
N PHE A 214 1.72 21.94 1.17
CA PHE A 214 0.44 21.55 1.75
C PHE A 214 -0.71 21.86 0.79
N CYS A 215 -0.68 23.00 0.11
CA CYS A 215 -1.66 23.37 -0.94
C CYS A 215 -1.61 22.50 -2.21
N LEU A 216 -0.52 21.78 -2.42
CA LEU A 216 -0.38 20.79 -3.48
C LEU A 216 -0.75 19.38 -2.98
N GLY A 217 -1.27 19.24 -1.76
CA GLY A 217 -1.57 17.93 -1.18
C GLY A 217 -0.31 17.14 -0.80
N LYS A 218 0.83 17.80 -0.62
CA LYS A 218 2.12 17.20 -0.29
C LYS A 218 2.54 17.56 1.13
N VAL A 219 3.24 16.64 1.78
CA VAL A 219 3.91 16.88 3.07
C VAL A 219 5.41 16.88 2.82
N PRO A 220 6.14 17.94 3.19
CA PRO A 220 7.59 18.00 3.07
C PRO A 220 8.27 16.86 3.81
N SER A 221 9.41 16.40 3.28
CA SER A 221 10.17 15.26 3.85
C SER A 221 10.69 15.54 5.26
N ASN A 222 10.94 16.81 5.57
CA ASN A 222 11.42 17.31 6.86
C ASN A 222 10.44 18.37 7.36
N LEU A 223 9.62 18.03 8.35
CA LEU A 223 8.75 18.98 9.03
C LEU A 223 9.59 19.76 10.04
N GLU A 224 9.96 20.98 9.69
CA GLU A 224 10.59 21.97 10.58
C GLU A 224 9.53 22.75 11.38
N ASP A 225 9.89 23.30 12.55
CA ASP A 225 8.99 24.09 13.41
C ASP A 225 8.13 25.16 12.69
N PRO A 226 8.59 25.85 11.63
CA PRO A 226 7.76 26.81 10.90
C PRO A 226 6.60 26.17 10.10
N HIS A 227 6.63 24.86 9.82
CA HIS A 227 5.51 24.15 9.18
C HIS A 227 4.29 23.99 10.10
N LEU A 228 4.46 24.18 11.43
CA LEU A 228 3.36 24.22 12.39
C LEU A 228 2.40 25.40 12.11
N GLU A 229 2.87 26.45 11.43
CA GLU A 229 2.02 27.56 10.99
C GLU A 229 1.01 27.12 9.91
N CYS A 230 1.42 26.23 9.00
CA CYS A 230 0.54 25.67 7.96
C CYS A 230 -0.58 24.83 8.54
N ILE A 231 -0.25 24.12 9.61
CA ILE A 231 -1.16 23.33 10.43
C ILE A 231 -2.26 24.23 11.03
N ASN A 232 -1.91 25.41 11.55
CA ASN A 232 -2.89 26.38 12.06
C ASN A 232 -3.70 27.09 10.95
N LYS A 233 -3.30 26.93 9.68
CA LYS A 233 -3.98 27.45 8.50
C LYS A 233 -4.64 26.36 7.65
N THR A 234 -4.83 25.18 8.23
CA THR A 234 -5.42 24.01 7.55
C THR A 234 -6.80 24.32 6.97
N MET A 235 -7.62 25.13 7.66
CA MET A 235 -8.94 25.51 7.14
C MET A 235 -8.87 26.36 5.86
N ASP A 236 -7.91 27.29 5.77
CA ASP A 236 -7.70 28.09 4.55
C ASP A 236 -7.26 27.21 3.36
N ILE A 237 -6.49 26.16 3.64
CA ILE A 237 -6.04 25.18 2.65
C ILE A 237 -7.23 24.30 2.19
N ILE A 238 -8.07 23.86 3.12
CA ILE A 238 -9.28 23.09 2.81
C ILE A 238 -10.28 23.92 1.99
N GLU A 239 -10.51 25.18 2.35
CA GLU A 239 -11.36 26.07 1.55
C GLU A 239 -10.80 26.26 0.14
N CYS A 240 -9.48 26.33 -0.02
CA CYS A 240 -8.87 26.32 -1.35
C CYS A 240 -9.13 25.02 -2.13
N TYR A 241 -9.10 23.87 -1.45
CA TYR A 241 -9.46 22.60 -2.06
C TYR A 241 -10.90 22.61 -2.54
N GLU A 242 -11.83 23.05 -1.70
CA GLU A 242 -13.26 23.17 -2.01
C GLU A 242 -13.50 24.09 -3.21
N GLU A 243 -12.90 25.28 -3.21
CA GLU A 243 -12.97 26.22 -4.32
C GLU A 243 -12.46 25.60 -5.62
N GLY A 244 -11.34 24.88 -5.55
CA GLY A 244 -10.67 24.31 -6.72
C GLY A 244 -11.33 23.04 -7.27
N GLN A 245 -12.19 22.35 -6.50
CA GLN A 245 -12.73 21.04 -6.87
C GLN A 245 -13.45 21.03 -8.23
N ASN A 246 -14.14 22.12 -8.59
CA ASN A 246 -14.99 22.22 -9.78
C ASN A 246 -14.49 23.21 -10.84
N ILE A 247 -13.34 23.87 -10.63
CA ILE A 247 -12.83 24.91 -11.54
C ILE A 247 -11.39 24.64 -12.03
N LEU A 248 -10.63 23.81 -11.30
CA LEU A 248 -9.28 23.42 -11.67
C LEU A 248 -9.25 22.12 -12.48
N PRO A 249 -8.43 22.05 -13.53
CA PRO A 249 -8.33 20.87 -14.36
C PRO A 249 -7.38 19.83 -13.73
N LEU A 250 -7.57 18.56 -14.08
CA LEU A 250 -6.70 17.45 -13.67
C LEU A 250 -5.49 17.31 -14.61
N PRO A 251 -4.35 16.75 -14.15
CA PRO A 251 -3.20 16.51 -15.00
C PRO A 251 -3.49 15.44 -16.07
N PRO A 252 -2.93 15.56 -17.29
CA PRO A 252 -3.03 14.52 -18.30
C PRO A 252 -2.36 13.22 -17.82
N THR A 253 -2.90 12.08 -18.25
CA THR A 253 -2.46 10.74 -17.86
C THR A 253 -1.82 10.01 -19.04
N SER A 254 -1.18 8.85 -18.77
CA SER A 254 -0.60 7.99 -19.82
C SER A 254 0.41 8.73 -20.70
N ILE A 255 1.28 9.54 -20.09
CA ILE A 255 2.25 10.34 -20.82
C ILE A 255 3.40 9.44 -21.27
N SER A 256 3.80 9.59 -22.52
CA SER A 256 4.96 8.90 -23.09
C SER A 256 5.74 9.84 -23.99
N THR A 257 7.04 9.63 -24.08
CA THR A 257 7.93 10.44 -24.92
C THR A 257 8.62 9.57 -25.95
N VAL A 258 8.69 10.09 -27.18
CA VAL A 258 9.50 9.52 -28.26
C VAL A 258 10.60 10.51 -28.56
N ALA A 259 11.85 10.13 -28.29
CA ALA A 259 13.00 10.99 -28.54
C ALA A 259 13.44 10.96 -30.00
N ASN A 260 13.88 12.12 -30.47
CA ASN A 260 14.67 12.26 -31.69
C ASN A 260 16.01 12.95 -31.34
N ALA A 261 16.84 13.24 -32.35
CA ALA A 261 18.17 13.80 -32.14
C ALA A 261 18.16 15.19 -31.46
N ASN A 262 17.13 16.01 -31.71
CA ASN A 262 17.06 17.41 -31.29
C ASN A 262 15.77 17.76 -30.52
N GLY A 263 15.09 16.77 -29.94
CA GLY A 263 13.74 16.97 -29.45
C GLY A 263 13.02 15.71 -28.97
N PHE A 264 11.79 15.91 -28.52
CA PHE A 264 10.86 14.85 -28.11
C PHE A 264 9.49 15.06 -28.73
N VAL A 265 8.81 13.97 -29.11
CA VAL A 265 7.36 13.95 -29.30
C VAL A 265 6.75 13.42 -28.01
N VAL A 266 5.94 14.24 -27.36
CA VAL A 266 5.24 13.86 -26.13
C VAL A 266 3.82 13.46 -26.52
N ASN A 267 3.37 12.29 -26.08
CA ASN A 267 2.01 11.78 -26.27
C ASN A 267 1.33 11.65 -24.90
N TRP A 268 0.03 11.88 -24.83
CA TRP A 268 -0.73 11.80 -23.58
C TRP A 268 -2.21 11.48 -23.81
N GLN A 269 -2.88 11.05 -22.74
CA GLN A 269 -4.34 10.95 -22.69
C GLN A 269 -4.93 12.14 -21.91
N PRO A 270 -5.90 12.87 -22.48
CA PRO A 270 -6.61 13.91 -21.76
C PRO A 270 -7.38 13.35 -20.55
N PRO A 271 -7.47 14.09 -19.44
CA PRO A 271 -8.26 13.69 -18.29
C PRO A 271 -9.73 13.43 -18.66
N ILE A 272 -10.28 12.31 -18.19
CA ILE A 272 -11.68 11.94 -18.42
C ILE A 272 -12.61 12.79 -17.55
N LYS A 273 -12.21 13.07 -16.30
CA LYS A 273 -12.92 13.95 -15.37
C LYS A 273 -12.57 15.41 -15.65
N ASN A 274 -13.56 16.30 -15.54
CA ASN A 274 -13.42 17.74 -15.77
C ASN A 274 -12.90 18.13 -17.17
N LYS A 275 -13.10 17.28 -18.17
CA LYS A 275 -12.64 17.48 -19.55
C LYS A 275 -13.09 18.82 -20.15
N ASP A 276 -14.29 19.29 -19.78
CA ASP A 276 -14.85 20.53 -20.29
C ASP A 276 -14.18 21.80 -19.74
N LEU A 277 -13.49 21.71 -18.60
CA LEU A 277 -12.75 22.82 -18.00
C LEU A 277 -11.41 23.07 -18.72
N ILE A 278 -10.89 22.08 -19.45
CA ILE A 278 -9.56 22.14 -20.05
C ILE A 278 -9.58 23.03 -21.29
N LYS A 279 -8.76 24.09 -21.25
CA LYS A 279 -8.53 25.00 -22.38
C LYS A 279 -7.27 24.62 -23.17
N GLY A 280 -6.39 23.80 -22.60
CA GLY A 280 -5.21 23.26 -23.28
C GLY A 280 -4.17 22.69 -22.33
N PHE A 281 -2.96 22.47 -22.84
CA PHE A 281 -1.84 21.85 -22.13
C PHE A 281 -0.52 22.64 -22.27
N TYR A 282 0.39 22.41 -21.33
CA TYR A 282 1.80 22.79 -21.39
C TYR A 282 2.68 21.58 -21.16
N ILE A 283 3.83 21.54 -21.83
CA ILE A 283 4.91 20.60 -21.55
C ILE A 283 6.05 21.37 -20.88
N HIS A 284 6.51 20.87 -19.75
CA HIS A 284 7.61 21.42 -18.97
C HIS A 284 8.80 20.48 -19.08
N TYR A 285 9.98 21.02 -19.37
CA TYR A 285 11.18 20.22 -19.58
C TYR A 285 12.44 20.93 -19.08
N ARG A 286 13.41 20.17 -18.57
CA ARG A 286 14.74 20.67 -18.16
C ARG A 286 15.80 19.63 -18.43
N LEU A 287 17.06 20.05 -18.53
CA LEU A 287 18.17 19.09 -18.45
C LEU A 287 18.18 18.47 -17.06
N SER A 288 18.54 17.19 -16.95
CA SER A 288 18.60 16.49 -15.66
C SER A 288 19.49 17.22 -14.63
N ALA A 289 20.54 17.91 -15.10
CA ALA A 289 21.46 18.71 -14.29
C ALA A 289 20.93 20.10 -13.86
N ASP A 290 19.87 20.62 -14.49
CA ASP A 290 19.34 21.97 -14.22
C ASP A 290 18.26 21.94 -13.12
N SER A 291 18.10 23.00 -12.34
CA SER A 291 17.04 23.10 -11.32
C SER A 291 15.71 23.69 -11.82
N THR A 292 15.72 24.39 -12.96
CA THR A 292 14.56 25.15 -13.47
C THR A 292 13.97 24.53 -14.74
N TYR A 293 12.63 24.47 -14.82
CA TYR A 293 11.92 23.98 -16.00
C TYR A 293 11.66 25.07 -17.02
N LYS A 294 11.85 24.73 -18.30
CA LYS A 294 11.35 25.50 -19.44
C LYS A 294 9.95 25.03 -19.80
N THR A 295 9.08 25.95 -20.20
CA THR A 295 7.69 25.65 -20.57
C THR A 295 7.49 25.80 -22.07
N SER A 296 6.78 24.85 -22.69
CA SER A 296 6.40 24.89 -24.11
C SER A 296 5.40 26.00 -24.40
N GLN A 297 5.17 26.27 -25.68
CA GLN A 297 4.00 27.05 -26.09
C GLN A 297 2.69 26.34 -25.69
N LYS A 298 1.61 27.12 -25.65
CA LYS A 298 0.26 26.67 -25.28
C LYS A 298 -0.26 25.67 -26.32
N ILE A 299 -0.56 24.44 -25.90
CA ILE A 299 -1.07 23.37 -26.75
C ILE A 299 -2.61 23.35 -26.64
N LYS A 300 -3.31 23.19 -27.76
CA LYS A 300 -4.78 23.17 -27.80
C LYS A 300 -5.37 21.91 -27.15
N ARG A 301 -6.60 21.99 -26.65
CA ARG A 301 -7.24 20.92 -25.84
C ARG A 301 -7.53 19.62 -26.59
N GLU A 302 -7.66 19.68 -27.91
CA GLU A 302 -7.94 18.55 -28.80
C GLU A 302 -6.71 17.70 -29.14
N MET A 303 -5.51 18.21 -28.86
CA MET A 303 -4.26 17.52 -29.16
C MET A 303 -3.98 16.46 -28.09
N THR A 304 -3.50 15.30 -28.54
CA THR A 304 -3.01 14.19 -27.68
C THR A 304 -1.53 13.91 -27.90
N SER A 305 -0.88 14.69 -28.78
CA SER A 305 0.57 14.67 -28.99
C SER A 305 1.09 16.05 -29.38
N SER A 306 2.35 16.34 -29.07
CA SER A 306 3.04 17.57 -29.48
C SER A 306 4.56 17.39 -29.42
N SER A 307 5.30 18.13 -30.25
CA SER A 307 6.75 18.05 -30.31
C SER A 307 7.44 19.23 -29.62
N ILE A 308 8.57 18.96 -28.96
CA ILE A 308 9.51 19.96 -28.46
C ILE A 308 10.80 19.79 -29.24
N GLY A 309 11.22 20.84 -29.95
CA GLY A 309 12.49 20.89 -30.67
C GLY A 309 13.52 21.80 -30.01
N GLY A 310 14.72 21.85 -30.58
CA GLY A 310 15.81 22.72 -30.12
C GLY A 310 16.53 22.22 -28.87
N LEU A 311 16.46 20.91 -28.61
CA LEU A 311 17.10 20.26 -27.48
C LEU A 311 18.50 19.75 -27.86
N LEU A 312 19.39 19.67 -26.89
CA LEU A 312 20.74 19.18 -27.07
C LEU A 312 20.70 17.66 -27.28
N SER A 313 21.40 17.15 -28.29
CA SER A 313 21.51 15.72 -28.58
C SER A 313 22.30 14.96 -27.50
N ASN A 314 21.98 13.68 -27.28
CA ASN A 314 22.62 12.83 -26.27
C ASN A 314 22.62 13.42 -24.85
N LYS A 315 21.53 14.10 -24.47
CA LYS A 315 21.32 14.67 -23.14
C LYS A 315 20.03 14.16 -22.52
N ILE A 316 20.08 13.95 -21.21
CA ILE A 316 18.94 13.50 -20.43
C ILE A 316 18.11 14.71 -20.00
N TYR A 317 16.83 14.67 -20.33
CA TYR A 317 15.84 15.65 -19.93
C TYR A 317 14.81 15.06 -18.97
N VAL A 318 14.35 15.87 -18.04
CA VAL A 318 13.21 15.56 -17.16
C VAL A 318 12.02 16.37 -17.67
N ILE A 319 10.89 15.70 -17.91
CA ILE A 319 9.73 16.22 -18.63
C ILE A 319 8.47 15.92 -17.82
N TYR A 320 7.55 16.88 -17.74
CA TYR A 320 6.18 16.64 -17.26
C TYR A 320 5.19 17.53 -18.00
N MET A 321 3.90 17.24 -17.88
CA MET A 321 2.84 18.04 -18.46
C MET A 321 1.88 18.59 -17.41
N SER A 322 1.25 19.71 -17.75
CA SER A 322 0.14 20.27 -16.97
C SER A 322 -0.99 20.69 -17.91
N SER A 323 -2.24 20.48 -17.53
CA SER A 323 -3.39 21.08 -18.20
C SER A 323 -3.70 22.45 -17.59
N PHE A 324 -4.46 23.30 -18.29
CA PHE A 324 -4.93 24.57 -17.74
C PHE A 324 -6.39 24.87 -18.13
N SER A 325 -7.07 25.61 -17.27
CA SER A 325 -8.42 26.15 -17.43
C SER A 325 -8.38 27.69 -17.39
N GLU A 326 -9.55 28.33 -17.37
CA GLU A 326 -9.67 29.79 -17.12
C GLU A 326 -9.33 30.18 -15.68
N TYR A 327 -9.29 29.21 -14.76
CA TYR A 327 -9.14 29.43 -13.31
C TYR A 327 -7.77 29.01 -12.77
N GLY A 328 -6.98 28.25 -13.53
CA GLY A 328 -5.67 27.79 -13.08
C GLY A 328 -5.10 26.64 -13.90
N SER A 329 -4.07 26.00 -13.36
CA SER A 329 -3.42 24.83 -13.97
C SER A 329 -3.60 23.58 -13.11
N SER A 330 -3.35 22.40 -13.67
CA SER A 330 -3.27 21.16 -12.89
C SER A 330 -1.96 21.06 -12.12
N GLN A 331 -1.83 20.05 -11.26
CA GLN A 331 -0.51 19.62 -10.79
C GLN A 331 0.34 19.08 -11.96
N PRO A 332 1.66 18.92 -11.76
CA PRO A 332 2.49 18.14 -12.67
C PRO A 332 1.95 16.72 -12.84
N SER A 333 1.97 16.23 -14.06
CA SER A 333 1.84 14.80 -14.32
C SER A 333 3.02 14.01 -13.76
N GLU A 334 3.02 12.69 -13.97
CA GLU A 334 4.21 11.87 -13.75
C GLU A 334 5.42 12.43 -14.50
N LEU A 335 6.58 12.44 -13.83
CA LEU A 335 7.85 12.90 -14.39
C LEU A 335 8.41 11.81 -15.29
N ILE A 336 8.75 12.17 -16.53
CA ILE A 336 9.41 11.29 -17.48
C ILE A 336 10.85 11.74 -17.64
N THR A 337 11.78 10.80 -17.55
CA THR A 337 13.19 11.04 -17.86
C THR A 337 13.49 10.45 -19.23
N GLN A 338 13.93 11.29 -20.17
CA GLN A 338 14.17 10.90 -21.55
C GLN A 338 15.50 11.45 -22.06
N ALA A 339 16.32 10.58 -22.66
CA ALA A 339 17.50 11.00 -23.40
C ALA A 339 17.13 11.37 -24.84
N THR A 340 17.64 12.51 -25.33
CA THR A 340 17.65 12.81 -26.76
C THR A 340 18.61 11.88 -27.48
N LEU A 341 18.28 11.48 -28.71
CA LEU A 341 19.15 10.60 -29.49
C LEU A 341 20.43 11.34 -29.91
N GLY A 342 21.51 10.59 -30.16
CA GLY A 342 22.76 11.15 -30.66
C GLY A 342 22.58 11.82 -32.02
N GLY A 343 23.15 13.01 -32.20
CA GLY A 343 23.22 13.67 -33.51
C GLY A 343 24.01 12.82 -34.49
N GLN A 344 23.50 12.72 -35.72
CA GLN A 344 24.08 12.08 -36.92
C GLN A 344 25.48 11.47 -36.75
N ALA A 345 25.55 10.14 -36.64
CA ALA A 345 26.74 9.42 -37.09
C ALA A 345 26.74 9.39 -38.64
N PRO A 346 27.89 9.53 -39.31
CA PRO A 346 27.97 9.45 -40.77
C PRO A 346 27.49 8.08 -41.24
N ILE A 347 26.63 8.05 -42.26
CA ILE A 347 26.19 6.82 -42.94
C ILE A 347 27.45 6.13 -43.50
N GLU A 348 27.77 4.93 -43.03
CA GLU A 348 28.83 4.10 -43.60
C GLU A 348 28.41 3.58 -44.99
N GLN A 349 29.29 3.79 -45.98
CA GLN A 349 29.00 3.65 -47.41
C GLN A 349 29.02 2.21 -47.99
N ASN A 350 29.07 1.15 -47.18
CA ASN A 350 29.41 -0.19 -47.72
C ASN A 350 28.29 -1.24 -47.76
N TYR A 351 27.08 -0.97 -47.29
CA TYR A 351 25.94 -1.88 -47.49
C TYR A 351 25.00 -1.35 -48.59
N ASN A 352 24.98 -2.05 -49.73
CA ASN A 352 24.16 -1.66 -50.88
C ASN A 352 22.85 -2.46 -50.91
N ILE A 353 21.77 -1.84 -50.42
CA ILE A 353 20.40 -2.40 -50.41
C ILE A 353 19.98 -2.88 -51.80
N GLN A 354 20.43 -2.22 -52.88
CA GLN A 354 20.09 -2.63 -54.25
C GLN A 354 20.69 -3.97 -54.62
N VAL A 355 21.94 -4.24 -54.20
CA VAL A 355 22.64 -5.50 -54.47
C VAL A 355 22.00 -6.65 -53.70
N CYS A 356 21.58 -6.42 -52.46
CA CYS A 356 20.81 -7.40 -51.69
C CYS A 356 19.49 -7.73 -52.42
N CYS A 357 18.74 -6.71 -52.83
CA CYS A 357 17.48 -6.90 -53.53
C CYS A 357 17.62 -7.64 -54.88
N ASP A 358 18.74 -7.43 -55.59
CA ASP A 358 19.07 -8.18 -56.81
C ASP A 358 19.30 -9.66 -56.51
N LYS A 359 20.07 -9.96 -55.45
CA LYS A 359 20.33 -11.32 -55.00
C LYS A 359 19.05 -12.03 -54.52
N ALA A 360 18.15 -11.29 -53.87
CA ALA A 360 16.84 -11.74 -53.44
C ALA A 360 15.81 -11.86 -54.58
N LYS A 361 16.17 -11.54 -55.83
CA LYS A 361 15.32 -11.63 -57.03
C LYS A 361 14.03 -10.80 -56.94
N ILE A 362 14.08 -9.65 -56.27
CA ILE A 362 12.92 -8.75 -56.14
C ILE A 362 12.62 -8.11 -57.52
N PRO A 363 11.37 -8.19 -58.03
CA PRO A 363 11.01 -7.63 -59.33
C PRO A 363 11.30 -6.13 -59.44
N THR A 364 11.71 -5.66 -60.62
CA THR A 364 12.17 -4.28 -60.87
C THR A 364 11.16 -3.21 -60.43
N ASN A 365 9.86 -3.45 -60.63
CA ASN A 365 8.79 -2.56 -60.19
C ASN A 365 8.70 -2.44 -58.66
N CYS A 366 8.96 -3.54 -57.93
CA CYS A 366 8.99 -3.54 -56.47
C CYS A 366 10.31 -2.96 -55.94
N LYS A 367 11.44 -3.27 -56.60
CA LYS A 367 12.77 -2.79 -56.24
C LYS A 367 12.85 -1.25 -56.27
N GLN A 368 12.25 -0.61 -57.27
CA GLN A 368 12.26 0.85 -57.41
C GLN A 368 11.55 1.59 -56.25
N SER A 369 10.55 0.96 -55.63
CA SER A 369 9.77 1.57 -54.56
C SER A 369 10.20 1.11 -53.17
N LEU A 370 10.64 -0.15 -53.03
CA LEU A 370 10.86 -0.79 -51.72
C LEU A 370 12.33 -1.02 -51.36
N CYS A 371 13.29 -0.94 -52.30
CA CYS A 371 14.71 -1.19 -52.01
C CYS A 371 15.50 0.10 -51.84
N LYS A 372 15.09 0.97 -50.91
CA LYS A 372 15.77 2.25 -50.61
C LYS A 372 16.07 2.37 -49.11
N SER A 373 16.91 3.32 -48.73
CA SER A 373 17.32 3.51 -47.32
C SER A 373 16.30 4.25 -46.45
N ASN A 374 15.28 4.87 -47.05
CA ASN A 374 14.24 5.68 -46.40
C ASN A 374 12.82 5.12 -46.64
N VAL A 375 12.71 3.81 -46.84
CA VAL A 375 11.47 3.13 -47.25
C VAL A 375 10.29 3.38 -46.30
N PHE A 376 10.57 3.68 -45.03
CA PHE A 376 9.55 3.91 -44.01
C PHE A 376 8.93 5.32 -44.03
N GLU A 377 9.55 6.29 -44.71
CA GLU A 377 9.00 7.66 -44.88
C GLU A 377 7.97 7.73 -46.03
N ASP A 378 8.15 6.92 -47.08
CA ASP A 378 7.44 7.03 -48.37
C ASP A 378 6.58 5.79 -48.71
N LEU A 379 6.22 4.96 -47.73
CA LEU A 379 5.57 3.67 -47.98
C LEU A 379 4.09 3.82 -48.41
N ASP A 380 3.84 3.80 -49.73
CA ASP A 380 2.48 3.82 -50.31
C ASP A 380 1.77 2.46 -50.07
N PRO A 381 0.59 2.43 -49.42
CA PRO A 381 -0.19 1.22 -49.22
C PRO A 381 -0.46 0.42 -50.51
N ALA A 382 -0.61 1.07 -51.66
CA ALA A 382 -0.83 0.40 -52.95
C ALA A 382 0.40 -0.41 -53.43
N VAL A 383 1.60 0.04 -53.07
CA VAL A 383 2.86 -0.66 -53.35
C VAL A 383 3.02 -1.88 -52.45
N ILE A 384 2.60 -1.78 -51.18
CA ILE A 384 2.59 -2.91 -50.23
C ILE A 384 1.72 -4.06 -50.77
N PHE A 385 0.51 -3.75 -51.26
CA PHE A 385 -0.39 -4.76 -51.82
C PHE A 385 0.12 -5.40 -53.11
N SER A 386 0.73 -4.62 -54.02
CA SER A 386 1.24 -5.13 -55.30
C SER A 386 2.56 -5.90 -55.19
N CYS A 387 3.32 -5.68 -54.10
CA CYS A 387 4.61 -6.32 -53.85
C CYS A 387 4.61 -7.23 -52.62
N TYR A 388 3.43 -7.60 -52.11
CA TYR A 388 3.24 -8.32 -50.84
C TYR A 388 4.12 -9.58 -50.72
N GLY A 389 4.19 -10.39 -51.76
CA GLY A 389 4.98 -11.64 -51.78
C GLY A 389 6.50 -11.46 -51.69
N TYR A 390 7.01 -10.23 -51.75
CA TYR A 390 8.43 -9.90 -51.67
C TYR A 390 8.79 -9.06 -50.44
N LEU A 391 7.82 -8.78 -49.55
CA LEU A 391 8.04 -7.88 -48.42
C LEU A 391 9.02 -8.45 -47.38
N ASP A 392 8.99 -9.75 -47.09
CA ASP A 392 9.93 -10.35 -46.13
C ASP A 392 11.38 -10.26 -46.63
N GLU A 393 11.64 -10.67 -47.86
CA GLU A 393 12.98 -10.59 -48.45
C GLU A 393 13.46 -9.15 -48.61
N MET A 394 12.55 -8.22 -48.89
CA MET A 394 12.85 -6.80 -48.90
C MET A 394 13.19 -6.27 -47.51
N MET A 395 12.41 -6.61 -46.48
CA MET A 395 12.62 -6.15 -45.11
C MET A 395 13.97 -6.65 -44.56
N LYS A 396 14.39 -7.88 -44.90
CA LYS A 396 15.76 -8.38 -44.62
C LYS A 396 16.81 -7.52 -45.30
N CYS A 397 16.59 -7.11 -46.55
CA CYS A 397 17.51 -6.23 -47.26
C CYS A 397 17.55 -4.80 -46.68
N VAL A 398 16.42 -4.22 -46.28
CA VAL A 398 16.37 -2.86 -45.70
C VAL A 398 17.00 -2.81 -44.30
N THR A 399 16.80 -3.86 -43.50
CA THR A 399 17.46 -4.02 -42.19
C THR A 399 18.94 -4.42 -42.30
N GLY A 400 19.42 -4.68 -43.53
CA GLY A 400 20.80 -5.02 -43.80
C GLY A 400 21.23 -6.37 -43.28
N GLU A 401 20.32 -7.35 -43.27
CA GLU A 401 20.52 -8.71 -42.76
C GLU A 401 21.00 -8.75 -41.30
N ARG A 402 20.57 -7.78 -40.49
CA ARG A 402 20.94 -7.61 -39.07
C ARG A 402 19.73 -7.62 -38.16
N ASN A 403 19.92 -8.07 -36.92
CA ASN A 403 18.86 -8.11 -35.93
C ASN A 403 18.90 -6.89 -35.00
N HIS A 404 18.01 -5.92 -35.22
CA HIS A 404 17.96 -4.66 -34.47
C HIS A 404 17.03 -4.70 -33.25
N THR A 405 16.51 -5.88 -32.89
CA THR A 405 15.53 -6.03 -31.80
C THR A 405 16.05 -5.51 -30.47
N GLY A 406 17.35 -5.62 -30.18
CA GLY A 406 17.96 -5.03 -28.98
C GLY A 406 17.80 -3.51 -28.91
N CYS A 407 18.03 -2.78 -30.02
CA CYS A 407 17.76 -1.34 -30.08
C CYS A 407 16.26 -1.07 -29.98
N CYS A 408 15.45 -1.84 -30.68
CA CYS A 408 14.02 -1.62 -30.72
C CYS A 408 13.31 -1.85 -29.38
N GLN A 409 13.70 -2.89 -28.65
CA GLN A 409 13.22 -3.17 -27.30
C GLN A 409 13.66 -2.06 -26.33
N ARG A 410 14.92 -1.60 -26.41
CA ARG A 410 15.40 -0.44 -25.64
C ARG A 410 14.62 0.85 -25.94
N ASN A 411 14.11 0.98 -27.17
CA ASN A 411 13.32 2.13 -27.63
C ASN A 411 11.79 1.90 -27.54
N GLY A 412 11.34 0.87 -26.80
CA GLY A 412 9.93 0.66 -26.46
C GLY A 412 9.04 0.19 -27.61
N ILE A 413 9.61 -0.52 -28.59
CA ILE A 413 8.86 -1.20 -29.65
C ILE A 413 8.37 -2.53 -29.08
N SER A 414 7.05 -2.76 -29.13
CA SER A 414 6.41 -3.97 -28.60
C SER A 414 6.82 -5.23 -29.38
N ASP A 415 6.73 -6.38 -28.73
CA ASP A 415 7.10 -7.69 -29.31
C ASP A 415 6.40 -7.98 -30.64
N GLU A 416 5.13 -7.57 -30.75
CA GLU A 416 4.31 -7.65 -31.97
C GLU A 416 4.93 -6.91 -33.16
N CYS A 417 5.70 -5.85 -32.91
CA CYS A 417 6.32 -4.99 -33.93
C CYS A 417 7.81 -5.29 -34.15
N LEU A 418 8.43 -6.19 -33.36
CA LEU A 418 9.86 -6.53 -33.46
C LEU A 418 10.24 -7.22 -34.77
N GLY A 419 9.26 -7.76 -35.50
CA GLY A 419 9.48 -8.25 -36.86
C GLY A 419 10.17 -7.20 -37.75
N PHE A 420 9.68 -5.95 -37.73
CA PHE A 420 10.26 -4.87 -38.55
C PHE A 420 11.73 -4.59 -38.21
N CYS A 421 12.13 -4.82 -36.97
CA CYS A 421 13.50 -4.64 -36.50
C CYS A 421 14.42 -5.83 -36.82
N SER A 422 13.85 -7.01 -37.02
CA SER A 422 14.59 -8.23 -37.37
C SER A 422 14.51 -8.57 -38.86
N GLY A 423 13.90 -7.70 -39.68
CA GLY A 423 13.75 -7.90 -41.11
C GLY A 423 12.63 -8.85 -41.52
N ASN A 424 11.72 -9.22 -40.60
CA ASN A 424 10.57 -10.08 -40.88
C ASN A 424 9.28 -9.26 -40.84
N MET A 425 8.41 -9.39 -41.85
CA MET A 425 7.15 -8.63 -41.86
C MET A 425 6.16 -9.25 -40.84
N PRO A 426 5.60 -8.47 -39.89
CA PRO A 426 4.57 -8.98 -38.98
C PRO A 426 3.28 -9.32 -39.74
N SER A 427 2.48 -10.26 -39.22
CA SER A 427 1.21 -10.66 -39.85
C SER A 427 0.28 -9.47 -40.11
N LEU A 428 -0.37 -9.41 -41.28
CA LEU A 428 -1.41 -8.42 -41.59
C LEU A 428 -2.66 -8.65 -40.72
N ASP A 429 -2.66 -8.06 -39.54
CA ASP A 429 -3.80 -8.00 -38.63
C ASP A 429 -4.11 -6.54 -38.23
N ASN A 430 -5.08 -6.36 -37.34
CA ASN A 430 -5.44 -5.03 -36.82
C ASN A 430 -4.31 -4.36 -35.99
N ASN A 431 -3.20 -5.05 -35.70
CA ASN A 431 -2.05 -4.53 -34.97
C ASN A 431 -0.99 -3.91 -35.90
N LEU A 432 -1.01 -4.18 -37.21
CA LEU A 432 -0.10 -3.55 -38.18
C LEU A 432 -0.16 -2.02 -38.12
N SER A 433 -1.35 -1.44 -37.96
CA SER A 433 -1.55 0.01 -37.80
C SER A 433 -0.91 0.59 -36.52
N LYS A 434 -0.81 -0.20 -35.44
CA LYS A 434 -0.10 0.18 -34.20
C LYS A 434 1.41 0.22 -34.41
N CYS A 435 1.94 -0.69 -35.24
CA CYS A 435 3.37 -0.73 -35.58
C CYS A 435 3.76 0.37 -36.58
N MET A 436 2.88 0.75 -37.50
CA MET A 436 3.12 1.83 -38.47
C MET A 436 3.51 3.16 -37.78
N ILE A 437 2.92 3.47 -36.61
CA ILE A 437 3.22 4.69 -35.82
C ILE A 437 4.66 4.66 -35.26
N LYS A 438 5.27 3.47 -35.13
CA LYS A 438 6.61 3.26 -34.59
C LYS A 438 7.69 3.16 -35.68
N LEU A 439 7.33 3.25 -36.96
CA LEU A 439 8.27 3.14 -38.07
C LEU A 439 9.46 4.10 -38.02
N PRO A 440 9.32 5.39 -37.62
CA PRO A 440 10.47 6.28 -37.51
C PRO A 440 11.50 5.85 -36.45
N LEU A 441 11.04 5.23 -35.35
CA LEU A 441 11.90 4.64 -34.32
C LEU A 441 12.60 3.38 -34.83
N ILE A 442 11.87 2.55 -35.57
CA ILE A 442 12.43 1.36 -36.24
C ILE A 442 13.52 1.79 -37.22
N GLU A 443 13.28 2.80 -38.06
CA GLU A 443 14.27 3.32 -39.01
C GLU A 443 15.53 3.84 -38.30
N ALA A 444 15.36 4.55 -37.18
CA ALA A 444 16.49 5.04 -36.38
C ALA A 444 17.33 3.87 -35.84
N CYS A 445 16.69 2.83 -35.29
CA CYS A 445 17.37 1.64 -34.82
C CYS A 445 18.05 0.87 -35.93
N VAL A 446 17.41 0.74 -37.10
CA VAL A 446 18.00 0.10 -38.28
C VAL A 446 19.24 0.87 -38.72
N ARG A 447 19.19 2.21 -38.79
CA ARG A 447 20.37 3.03 -39.14
C ARG A 447 21.50 2.91 -38.14
N GLU A 448 21.20 2.93 -36.84
CA GLU A 448 22.20 2.74 -35.78
C GLU A 448 22.87 1.37 -35.90
N GLY A 449 22.07 0.32 -36.08
CA GLY A 449 22.57 -1.05 -36.17
C GLY A 449 23.31 -1.32 -37.48
N LEU A 450 22.97 -0.67 -38.59
CA LEU A 450 23.72 -0.79 -39.86
C LEU A 450 25.18 -0.36 -39.71
N ALA A 451 25.49 0.59 -38.81
CA ALA A 451 26.84 1.07 -38.54
C ALA A 451 27.58 0.30 -37.43
N THR A 452 26.85 -0.44 -36.58
CA THR A 452 27.40 -0.99 -35.33
C THR A 452 27.32 -2.52 -35.24
N ILE A 453 26.35 -3.16 -35.89
CA ILE A 453 26.12 -4.62 -35.86
C ILE A 453 26.78 -5.26 -37.09
N PRO A 454 27.52 -6.39 -36.95
CA PRO A 454 28.11 -7.10 -38.08
C PRO A 454 27.04 -7.80 -38.94
N GLY A 455 27.30 -7.91 -40.24
CA GLY A 455 26.49 -8.74 -41.14
C GLY A 455 26.68 -10.26 -40.91
N PRO A 456 25.89 -11.12 -41.55
CA PRO A 456 26.08 -12.57 -41.46
C PRO A 456 27.39 -13.02 -42.12
N PRO A 457 27.99 -14.14 -41.67
CA PRO A 457 29.23 -14.66 -42.24
C PRO A 457 29.00 -15.23 -43.65
N GLY A 458 30.03 -15.16 -44.49
CA GLY A 458 29.99 -15.62 -45.89
C GLY A 458 30.71 -16.96 -46.11
N ASN A 459 30.46 -17.61 -47.25
CA ASN A 459 31.24 -18.76 -47.76
C ASN A 459 31.57 -19.84 -46.72
N ILE A 460 30.56 -20.31 -45.99
CA ILE A 460 30.72 -21.36 -44.99
C ILE A 460 31.09 -22.68 -45.69
N LYS A 461 32.11 -23.36 -45.17
CA LYS A 461 32.70 -24.61 -45.68
C LYS A 461 32.85 -25.61 -44.55
N LEU A 462 32.50 -26.86 -44.85
CA LEU A 462 32.78 -28.02 -44.02
C LEU A 462 34.15 -28.58 -44.41
N THR A 463 35.08 -28.65 -43.45
CA THR A 463 36.49 -29.01 -43.72
C THR A 463 36.80 -30.45 -43.31
N GLU A 464 36.26 -30.90 -42.19
CA GLU A 464 36.47 -32.26 -41.68
C GLU A 464 35.23 -32.72 -40.93
N VAL A 465 34.87 -34.00 -41.06
CA VAL A 465 33.79 -34.62 -40.29
C VAL A 465 34.32 -35.94 -39.76
N THR A 466 34.00 -36.29 -38.51
CA THR A 466 34.34 -37.57 -37.89
C THR A 466 33.06 -38.25 -37.39
N THR A 467 33.20 -39.26 -36.54
CA THR A 467 32.08 -39.99 -35.95
C THR A 467 31.32 -39.16 -34.92
N THR A 468 31.99 -38.20 -34.28
CA THR A 468 31.40 -37.38 -33.22
C THR A 468 31.79 -35.91 -33.31
N THR A 469 32.49 -35.50 -34.37
CA THR A 469 32.94 -34.11 -34.56
C THR A 469 32.74 -33.60 -35.98
N ALA A 470 32.64 -32.29 -36.16
CA ALA A 470 32.66 -31.64 -37.47
C ALA A 470 33.34 -30.28 -37.40
N THR A 471 34.26 -29.99 -38.32
CA THR A 471 35.05 -28.76 -38.39
C THR A 471 34.55 -27.86 -39.50
N LEU A 472 34.20 -26.64 -39.14
CA LEU A 472 33.62 -25.62 -40.01
C LEU A 472 34.60 -24.45 -40.17
N SER A 473 34.57 -23.81 -41.34
CA SER A 473 35.29 -22.56 -41.62
C SER A 473 34.40 -21.63 -42.43
N TRP A 474 34.48 -20.31 -42.23
CA TRP A 474 33.72 -19.32 -42.99
C TRP A 474 34.54 -18.07 -43.24
N ASP A 475 34.07 -17.24 -44.16
CA ASP A 475 34.61 -15.90 -44.37
C ASP A 475 33.93 -14.92 -43.40
N PRO A 476 34.69 -13.96 -42.82
CA PRO A 476 34.10 -12.91 -42.00
C PRO A 476 33.14 -12.03 -42.84
N PRO A 477 32.18 -11.33 -42.20
CA PRO A 477 31.23 -10.47 -42.90
C PRO A 477 31.93 -9.40 -43.73
N SER A 478 31.39 -9.06 -44.90
CA SER A 478 31.96 -8.06 -45.82
C SER A 478 31.84 -6.60 -45.33
N THR A 479 31.44 -6.37 -44.08
CA THR A 479 31.15 -5.05 -43.49
C THR A 479 32.16 -4.69 -42.40
N SER A 480 32.37 -3.40 -42.15
CA SER A 480 33.38 -2.81 -41.24
C SER A 480 33.13 -2.96 -39.75
N ALA A 481 31.94 -3.40 -39.32
CA ALA A 481 31.67 -3.65 -37.90
C ALA A 481 32.47 -4.87 -37.41
N ASN A 482 33.38 -4.64 -36.45
CA ASN A 482 34.21 -5.70 -35.87
C ASN A 482 33.34 -6.78 -35.22
N VAL A 483 33.54 -8.02 -35.62
CA VAL A 483 32.95 -9.20 -34.98
C VAL A 483 33.78 -9.55 -33.75
N THR A 484 33.13 -9.73 -32.59
CA THR A 484 33.81 -10.23 -31.38
C THR A 484 33.56 -11.72 -31.15
N GLN A 485 32.45 -12.25 -31.67
CA GLN A 485 32.11 -13.67 -31.57
C GLN A 485 31.19 -14.13 -32.71
N TYR A 486 31.23 -15.42 -33.00
CA TYR A 486 30.33 -16.16 -33.88
C TYR A 486 29.54 -17.17 -33.04
N ILE A 487 28.24 -17.28 -33.30
CA ILE A 487 27.33 -18.23 -32.64
C ILE A 487 26.93 -19.26 -33.69
N VAL A 488 27.29 -20.50 -33.46
CA VAL A 488 27.07 -21.62 -34.37
C VAL A 488 25.94 -22.48 -33.81
N SER A 489 24.79 -22.48 -34.48
CA SER A 489 23.60 -23.24 -34.09
C SER A 489 23.47 -24.49 -34.93
N TYR A 490 23.28 -25.67 -34.32
CA TYR A 490 23.14 -26.94 -35.02
C TYR A 490 22.12 -27.86 -34.36
N LEU A 491 21.43 -28.67 -35.16
CA LEU A 491 20.36 -29.56 -34.73
C LEU A 491 20.33 -30.81 -35.61
N GLU A 492 20.01 -31.97 -35.05
CA GLU A 492 19.77 -33.18 -35.83
C GLU A 492 18.60 -32.98 -36.80
N HIS A 493 18.78 -33.32 -38.07
CA HIS A 493 17.82 -33.03 -39.13
C HIS A 493 16.42 -33.60 -38.82
N SER A 494 16.33 -34.81 -38.23
CA SER A 494 15.06 -35.42 -37.84
C SER A 494 14.34 -34.71 -36.68
N LEU A 495 15.03 -33.83 -35.96
CA LEU A 495 14.51 -33.07 -34.83
C LEU A 495 14.08 -31.65 -35.18
N ARG A 496 14.27 -31.22 -36.44
CA ARG A 496 13.94 -29.88 -36.96
C ARG A 496 12.53 -29.39 -36.55
N ASP A 497 11.54 -30.27 -36.60
CA ASP A 497 10.13 -29.94 -36.27
C ASP A 497 9.72 -30.24 -34.82
N ARG A 498 10.59 -30.87 -34.02
CA ARG A 498 10.24 -31.42 -32.68
C ARG A 498 10.93 -30.68 -31.53
N VAL A 499 12.07 -30.04 -31.79
CA VAL A 499 12.88 -29.37 -30.76
C VAL A 499 12.79 -27.86 -30.93
N LYS A 500 12.44 -27.13 -29.85
CA LYS A 500 12.28 -25.67 -29.88
C LYS A 500 13.59 -24.88 -29.90
N THR A 501 14.71 -25.45 -29.44
CA THR A 501 16.02 -24.76 -29.38
C THR A 501 17.16 -25.64 -29.89
N PRO A 502 17.89 -25.23 -30.95
CA PRO A 502 19.06 -25.95 -31.44
C PRO A 502 20.24 -25.87 -30.46
N ASN A 503 21.21 -26.78 -30.60
CA ASN A 503 22.47 -26.70 -29.84
C ASN A 503 23.27 -25.48 -30.33
N GLN A 504 23.99 -24.80 -29.42
CA GLN A 504 24.77 -23.60 -29.76
C GLN A 504 26.18 -23.65 -29.18
N ASN A 505 27.17 -23.36 -30.03
CA ASN A 505 28.56 -23.14 -29.62
C ASN A 505 28.99 -21.73 -30.04
N THR A 506 29.90 -21.10 -29.28
CA THR A 506 30.44 -19.78 -29.60
C THR A 506 31.95 -19.82 -29.84
N THR A 507 32.45 -18.97 -30.73
CA THR A 507 33.89 -18.81 -31.01
C THR A 507 34.21 -17.39 -31.47
N ASP A 508 35.41 -16.89 -31.19
CA ASP A 508 35.94 -15.62 -31.71
C ASP A 508 36.69 -15.79 -33.05
N ASN A 509 36.93 -17.02 -33.49
CA ASN A 509 37.61 -17.34 -34.75
C ASN A 509 36.63 -17.64 -35.89
N THR A 510 37.10 -17.58 -37.14
CA THR A 510 36.31 -17.96 -38.33
C THR A 510 36.31 -19.47 -38.61
N THR A 511 36.67 -20.26 -37.60
CA THR A 511 36.71 -21.72 -37.65
C THR A 511 36.28 -22.31 -36.31
N ILE A 512 35.45 -23.35 -36.32
CA ILE A 512 35.07 -24.08 -35.09
C ILE A 512 35.02 -25.58 -35.34
N GLN A 513 35.40 -26.36 -34.34
CA GLN A 513 35.14 -27.79 -34.30
C GLN A 513 33.95 -28.07 -33.37
N LEU A 514 32.86 -28.58 -33.93
CA LEU A 514 31.73 -29.13 -33.19
C LEU A 514 32.10 -30.51 -32.66
N THR A 515 31.78 -30.80 -31.41
CA THR A 515 32.12 -32.06 -30.72
C THR A 515 30.89 -32.64 -30.03
N GLY A 516 30.87 -33.96 -29.81
CA GLY A 516 29.75 -34.64 -29.15
C GLY A 516 28.55 -34.89 -30.07
N LEU A 517 28.78 -34.88 -31.38
CA LEU A 517 27.77 -35.23 -32.37
C LEU A 517 27.47 -36.72 -32.30
N THR A 518 26.22 -37.08 -32.57
CA THR A 518 25.79 -38.46 -32.64
C THR A 518 26.37 -39.07 -33.92
N PRO A 519 26.95 -40.29 -33.87
CA PRO A 519 27.45 -40.98 -35.06
C PRO A 519 26.35 -41.32 -36.05
N ASN A 520 26.70 -41.43 -37.34
CA ASN A 520 25.78 -41.74 -38.43
C ASN A 520 24.48 -40.89 -38.41
N THR A 521 24.61 -39.60 -38.08
CA THR A 521 23.47 -38.69 -37.85
C THR A 521 23.62 -37.42 -38.69
N GLU A 522 22.54 -37.02 -39.37
CA GLU A 522 22.49 -35.82 -40.19
C GLU A 522 22.13 -34.59 -39.35
N TYR A 523 22.83 -33.47 -39.57
CA TYR A 523 22.70 -32.22 -38.83
C TYR A 523 22.45 -31.05 -39.77
N ASP A 524 21.54 -30.15 -39.38
CA ASP A 524 21.34 -28.82 -39.93
C ASP A 524 22.09 -27.77 -39.11
N LEU A 525 22.68 -26.78 -39.76
CA LEU A 525 23.59 -25.78 -39.18
C LEU A 525 23.30 -24.37 -39.71
N THR A 526 23.36 -23.37 -38.82
CA THR A 526 23.43 -21.94 -39.15
C THR A 526 24.46 -21.20 -38.28
N ILE A 527 24.98 -20.07 -38.77
CA ILE A 527 25.98 -19.24 -38.07
C ILE A 527 25.51 -17.79 -38.00
N ILE A 528 25.69 -17.17 -36.83
CA ILE A 528 25.39 -15.75 -36.55
C ILE A 528 26.71 -15.05 -36.18
N SER A 529 26.96 -13.88 -36.75
CA SER A 529 28.04 -12.98 -36.28
C SER A 529 27.51 -12.08 -35.17
N ALA A 530 28.31 -11.80 -34.15
CA ALA A 530 27.92 -10.93 -33.05
C ALA A 530 29.06 -10.06 -32.55
N ASN A 531 28.68 -8.90 -32.02
CA ASN A 531 29.56 -8.02 -31.25
C ASN A 531 28.80 -7.39 -30.07
N ASP A 532 29.45 -6.46 -29.37
CA ASP A 532 28.85 -5.78 -28.21
C ASP A 532 27.59 -4.95 -28.56
N ALA A 533 27.40 -4.60 -29.84
CA ALA A 533 26.25 -3.84 -30.31
C ALA A 533 25.05 -4.71 -30.68
N GLY A 534 25.26 -5.96 -31.10
CA GLY A 534 24.18 -6.87 -31.47
C GLY A 534 24.60 -8.07 -32.30
N GLN A 535 23.61 -8.76 -32.87
CA GLN A 535 23.75 -10.00 -33.64
C GLN A 535 23.27 -9.82 -35.09
N SER A 536 23.91 -10.51 -36.04
CA SER A 536 23.42 -10.62 -37.41
C SER A 536 22.15 -11.49 -37.50
N LEU A 537 21.49 -11.53 -38.65
CA LEU A 537 20.58 -12.63 -38.96
C LEU A 537 21.36 -13.94 -39.18
N MET A 538 20.65 -15.07 -39.20
CA MET A 538 21.23 -16.40 -39.45
C MET A 538 21.78 -16.50 -40.87
N SER A 539 22.91 -17.18 -41.04
CA SER A 539 23.39 -17.63 -42.35
C SER A 539 22.39 -18.59 -43.03
N PRO A 540 22.53 -18.87 -44.34
CA PRO A 540 21.83 -19.99 -44.97
C PRO A 540 22.06 -21.32 -44.24
N ASP A 541 21.04 -22.19 -44.23
CA ASP A 541 21.11 -23.56 -43.68
C ASP A 541 22.15 -24.42 -44.41
N ILE A 542 22.93 -25.18 -43.66
CA ILE A 542 23.89 -26.16 -44.18
C ILE A 542 23.63 -27.50 -43.52
N ALA A 543 23.61 -28.58 -44.31
CA ALA A 543 23.41 -29.94 -43.81
C ALA A 543 24.70 -30.79 -43.93
N PHE A 544 24.97 -31.66 -42.96
CA PHE A 544 26.08 -32.63 -43.01
C PHE A 544 25.81 -33.92 -42.20
N LEU A 545 26.54 -35.00 -42.48
CA LEU A 545 26.37 -36.35 -41.88
C LEU A 545 27.67 -36.84 -41.19
N THR A 546 27.58 -37.31 -39.94
CA THR A 546 28.71 -37.87 -39.15
C THR A 546 29.03 -39.34 -39.48
N PHE A 547 30.26 -39.79 -39.19
CA PHE A 547 30.71 -41.19 -39.37
C PHE A 547 30.31 -42.13 -38.21
N ASP A 548 30.63 -43.43 -38.23
CA ASP A 548 30.21 -44.45 -37.23
C ASP A 548 31.33 -44.86 -36.22
N ILE A 549 31.01 -45.19 -34.96
CA ILE A 549 31.95 -45.33 -33.81
C ILE A 549 32.91 -46.53 -33.94
N SER A 550 34.20 -46.28 -33.68
CA SER A 550 35.20 -47.29 -33.27
C SER A 550 35.82 -46.89 -31.90
N PRO A 551 36.12 -47.81 -30.94
CA PRO A 551 36.20 -47.47 -29.51
C PRO A 551 37.62 -47.34 -28.91
N SER A 552 37.89 -46.27 -28.12
CA SER A 552 38.80 -46.28 -26.94
C SER A 552 38.75 -44.99 -26.05
N GLU A 553 39.11 -45.16 -24.76
CA GLU A 553 38.83 -44.44 -23.48
C GLU A 553 39.52 -43.08 -23.09
N PRO A 554 39.14 -42.44 -21.93
CA PRO A 554 39.37 -41.01 -21.55
C PRO A 554 40.35 -40.71 -20.38
N SER A 555 40.65 -39.42 -20.08
CA SER A 555 41.44 -38.96 -18.90
C SER A 555 41.18 -37.52 -18.36
N ILE A 556 40.55 -37.41 -17.17
CA ILE A 556 40.88 -36.74 -15.85
C ILE A 556 41.61 -35.35 -15.70
N THR A 557 40.88 -34.34 -15.14
CA THR A 557 41.10 -33.24 -14.08
C THR A 557 42.40 -32.39 -13.96
N PRO A 558 42.54 -31.20 -13.24
CA PRO A 558 41.94 -30.76 -11.93
C PRO A 558 41.70 -29.23 -11.61
N SER A 559 41.28 -28.95 -10.34
CA SER A 559 40.75 -27.70 -9.71
C SER A 559 41.67 -27.08 -8.60
N PRO A 560 41.46 -25.81 -8.15
CA PRO A 560 41.91 -25.31 -6.84
C PRO A 560 40.83 -24.64 -5.93
N GLY A 561 40.88 -24.88 -4.61
CA GLY A 561 40.49 -23.99 -3.47
C GLY A 561 39.02 -23.90 -2.99
N PRO A 562 38.71 -23.83 -1.66
CA PRO A 562 37.33 -23.83 -1.15
C PRO A 562 36.69 -22.44 -1.24
N VAL A 563 35.81 -22.28 -2.22
CA VAL A 563 34.87 -21.15 -2.34
C VAL A 563 33.64 -21.47 -1.49
N LEU A 564 33.16 -20.53 -0.66
CA LEU A 564 31.87 -20.69 0.02
C LEU A 564 30.78 -20.94 -1.05
N PRO A 565 29.96 -21.99 -0.92
CA PRO A 565 29.06 -22.42 -1.99
C PRO A 565 27.89 -21.47 -2.27
N TYR A 566 27.69 -20.44 -1.45
CA TYR A 566 26.59 -19.48 -1.55
C TYR A 566 27.08 -18.03 -1.65
N ASN A 567 26.59 -17.31 -2.65
CA ASN A 567 26.89 -15.90 -2.86
C ASN A 567 25.72 -15.02 -2.37
N LEU A 568 25.85 -14.50 -1.14
CA LEU A 568 24.85 -13.62 -0.52
C LEU A 568 24.58 -12.36 -1.36
N THR A 569 25.63 -11.77 -1.93
CA THR A 569 25.51 -10.55 -2.74
C THR A 569 24.70 -10.79 -4.01
N GLU A 570 24.87 -11.95 -4.65
CA GLU A 570 24.08 -12.33 -5.83
C GLU A 570 22.59 -12.50 -5.50
N CYS A 571 22.25 -13.13 -4.36
CA CYS A 571 20.85 -13.23 -3.91
C CYS A 571 20.20 -11.86 -3.70
N CYS A 572 20.91 -10.95 -3.04
CA CYS A 572 20.41 -9.59 -2.83
C CYS A 572 20.19 -8.82 -4.13
N ILE A 573 21.08 -9.01 -5.12
CA ILE A 573 20.91 -8.41 -6.45
C ILE A 573 19.68 -9.00 -7.14
N GLN A 574 19.49 -10.32 -7.09
CA GLN A 574 18.31 -10.98 -7.65
C GLN A 574 16.99 -10.51 -6.99
N LYS A 575 17.00 -10.30 -5.66
CA LYS A 575 15.86 -9.72 -4.92
C LYS A 575 15.73 -8.19 -5.06
N SER A 576 16.50 -7.56 -5.95
CA SER A 576 16.40 -6.14 -6.30
C SER A 576 16.59 -5.20 -5.10
N LEU A 577 17.62 -5.47 -4.29
CA LEU A 577 17.99 -4.58 -3.18
C LEU A 577 18.52 -3.24 -3.69
N ARG A 578 18.19 -2.14 -3.01
CA ARG A 578 18.74 -0.80 -3.33
C ARG A 578 20.26 -0.82 -3.23
N LYS A 579 20.93 -0.14 -4.17
CA LYS A 579 22.40 -0.13 -4.27
C LYS A 579 23.09 0.35 -2.98
N ASP A 580 22.52 1.35 -2.30
CA ASP A 580 23.05 1.87 -1.04
C ASP A 580 22.94 0.87 0.12
N CYS A 581 22.03 -0.11 0.00
CA CYS A 581 21.80 -1.17 0.98
C CYS A 581 22.61 -2.44 0.70
N LEU A 582 23.26 -2.57 -0.46
CA LEU A 582 24.05 -3.77 -0.82
C LEU A 582 25.23 -4.03 0.12
N LYS A 583 25.67 -3.03 0.88
CA LYS A 583 26.71 -3.21 1.93
C LYS A 583 26.26 -4.21 3.00
N LEU A 584 24.95 -4.31 3.26
CA LEU A 584 24.39 -5.31 4.18
C LEU A 584 24.41 -6.73 3.58
N CYS A 585 24.70 -6.91 2.30
CA CYS A 585 24.76 -8.23 1.64
C CYS A 585 26.17 -8.81 1.64
N ASN A 586 26.84 -8.67 2.78
CA ASN A 586 28.16 -9.17 3.06
C ASN A 586 28.21 -9.62 4.53
N TYR A 587 28.43 -10.92 4.76
CA TYR A 587 28.47 -11.48 6.11
C TYR A 587 29.56 -10.84 6.98
N ASP A 588 30.76 -10.66 6.41
CA ASP A 588 31.89 -10.05 7.13
C ASP A 588 31.58 -8.62 7.56
N PHE A 589 30.90 -7.85 6.72
CA PHE A 589 30.48 -6.49 7.06
C PHE A 589 29.50 -6.47 8.25
N ILE A 590 28.46 -7.32 8.24
CA ILE A 590 27.49 -7.36 9.34
C ILE A 590 28.12 -7.86 10.65
N ILE A 591 29.07 -8.79 10.57
CA ILE A 591 29.76 -9.34 11.75
C ILE A 591 30.77 -8.34 12.33
N SER A 592 31.45 -7.54 11.48
CA SER A 592 32.57 -6.68 11.89
C SER A 592 32.25 -5.20 12.07
N ALA A 593 31.12 -4.71 11.53
CA ALA A 593 30.79 -3.29 11.59
C ALA A 593 30.39 -2.84 13.02
N PRO A 594 30.69 -1.59 13.42
CA PRO A 594 30.23 -1.02 14.68
C PRO A 594 28.69 -1.00 14.76
N THR A 595 28.13 -1.30 15.93
CA THR A 595 26.67 -1.36 16.16
C THR A 595 25.95 -0.07 15.77
N THR A 596 26.57 1.10 15.95
CA THR A 596 26.01 2.39 15.53
C THR A 596 25.90 2.53 14.02
N GLU A 597 26.90 2.08 13.27
CA GLU A 597 26.92 2.14 11.80
C GLU A 597 25.92 1.16 11.19
N LEU A 598 25.84 -0.06 11.73
CA LEU A 598 24.84 -1.06 11.36
C LEU A 598 23.42 -0.55 11.59
N TYR A 599 23.17 0.10 12.73
CA TYR A 599 21.84 0.63 13.07
C TYR A 599 21.42 1.77 12.13
N THR A 600 22.34 2.69 11.79
CA THR A 600 22.05 3.78 10.85
C THR A 600 21.72 3.25 9.45
N ILE A 601 22.50 2.27 8.95
CA ILE A 601 22.26 1.67 7.64
C ILE A 601 20.97 0.83 7.67
N ALA A 602 20.71 0.06 8.74
CA ALA A 602 19.49 -0.73 8.90
C ALA A 602 18.23 0.15 8.95
N LEU A 603 18.27 1.32 9.59
CA LEU A 603 17.15 2.28 9.58
C LEU A 603 16.91 2.91 8.21
N ALA A 604 17.98 3.28 7.50
CA ALA A 604 17.89 3.81 6.13
C ALA A 604 17.41 2.74 5.11
N CYS A 605 17.67 1.47 5.42
CA CYS A 605 17.35 0.30 4.61
C CYS A 605 16.17 -0.54 5.15
N SER A 606 15.38 0.01 6.07
CA SER A 606 14.34 -0.73 6.82
C SER A 606 13.32 -1.46 5.93
N ASN A 607 12.90 -0.85 4.82
CA ASN A 607 11.97 -1.43 3.84
C ASN A 607 12.55 -2.58 3.00
N ASP A 608 13.87 -2.82 3.07
CA ASP A 608 14.59 -3.83 2.29
C ASP A 608 15.29 -4.87 3.19
N PHE A 609 15.13 -4.75 4.51
CA PHE A 609 15.89 -5.54 5.48
C PHE A 609 15.42 -7.01 5.55
N ASP A 610 14.15 -7.26 5.29
CA ASP A 610 13.56 -8.60 5.08
C ASP A 610 14.27 -9.39 3.96
N LYS A 611 14.66 -8.71 2.88
CA LYS A 611 15.40 -9.31 1.76
C LYS A 611 16.83 -9.67 2.16
N VAL A 612 17.50 -8.84 2.96
CA VAL A 612 18.86 -9.10 3.46
C VAL A 612 18.85 -10.31 4.39
N ILE A 613 17.90 -10.36 5.34
CA ILE A 613 17.78 -11.45 6.31
C ILE A 613 17.38 -12.77 5.63
N SER A 614 16.44 -12.75 4.69
CA SER A 614 16.03 -13.96 3.95
C SER A 614 17.13 -14.51 3.03
N CYS A 615 17.91 -13.65 2.37
CA CYS A 615 19.11 -14.08 1.65
C CYS A 615 20.20 -14.55 2.62
N GLY A 616 20.38 -13.87 3.77
CA GLY A 616 21.33 -14.23 4.80
C GLY A 616 21.14 -15.66 5.32
N ALA A 617 19.90 -16.04 5.63
CA ALA A 617 19.57 -17.37 6.14
C ALA A 617 19.65 -18.48 5.06
N ASP A 618 19.59 -18.10 3.78
CA ASP A 618 19.70 -18.98 2.60
C ASP A 618 18.82 -20.26 2.65
N GLY A 619 17.61 -20.12 3.21
CA GLY A 619 16.66 -21.22 3.33
C GLY A 619 17.01 -22.28 4.38
N ARG A 620 17.90 -22.00 5.33
CA ARG A 620 18.26 -22.93 6.42
C ARG A 620 17.63 -22.47 7.75
N ASP A 621 17.37 -23.43 8.65
CA ASP A 621 16.81 -23.13 9.97
C ASP A 621 17.95 -23.00 11.00
N HIS A 622 18.35 -21.75 11.29
CA HIS A 622 19.44 -21.47 12.24
C HIS A 622 18.95 -21.32 13.69
N THR A 623 17.70 -21.67 13.99
CA THR A 623 17.10 -21.48 15.32
C THR A 623 17.90 -22.19 16.41
N GLN A 624 18.48 -23.36 16.13
CA GLN A 624 19.30 -24.09 17.10
C GLN A 624 20.57 -23.29 17.47
N CYS A 625 21.32 -22.85 16.47
CA CYS A 625 22.50 -22.00 16.66
C CYS A 625 22.16 -20.70 17.42
N CYS A 626 21.03 -20.07 17.10
CA CYS A 626 20.56 -18.87 17.78
C CYS A 626 20.19 -19.12 19.25
N ARG A 627 19.53 -20.23 19.56
CA ARG A 627 19.21 -20.59 20.97
C ARG A 627 20.47 -20.87 21.78
N GLU A 628 21.43 -21.57 21.20
CA GLU A 628 22.73 -21.83 21.84
C GLU A 628 23.49 -20.53 22.14
N ARG A 629 23.30 -19.50 21.31
CA ARG A 629 23.83 -18.14 21.49
C ARG A 629 22.93 -17.20 22.30
N GLN A 630 21.86 -17.72 22.92
CA GLN A 630 20.95 -16.97 23.79
C GLN A 630 20.25 -15.79 23.11
N ILE A 631 19.98 -15.90 21.81
CA ILE A 631 19.12 -14.94 21.10
C ILE A 631 17.70 -15.00 21.68
N PRO A 632 17.07 -13.86 22.03
CA PRO A 632 15.73 -13.82 22.60
C PRO A 632 14.68 -14.54 21.75
N ASP A 633 13.70 -15.18 22.38
CA ASP A 633 12.67 -15.99 21.71
C ASP A 633 11.88 -15.18 20.66
N ASN A 634 11.63 -13.89 20.92
CA ASN A 634 10.96 -13.00 19.99
C ASN A 634 11.79 -12.67 18.74
N CYS A 635 13.09 -13.00 18.71
CA CYS A 635 13.98 -12.82 17.57
C CYS A 635 14.28 -14.12 16.80
N LEU A 636 13.73 -15.26 17.22
CA LEU A 636 14.00 -16.56 16.58
C LEU A 636 13.42 -16.68 15.17
N ASN A 637 12.40 -15.90 14.80
CA ASN A 637 11.90 -15.86 13.43
C ASN A 637 12.95 -15.31 12.46
N VAL A 638 13.71 -14.29 12.89
CA VAL A 638 14.82 -13.70 12.12
C VAL A 638 15.90 -14.75 11.84
N CYS A 639 16.14 -15.67 12.78
CA CYS A 639 17.07 -16.79 12.60
C CYS A 639 16.64 -17.81 11.52
N LYS A 640 15.39 -17.78 11.08
CA LYS A 640 14.89 -18.59 9.96
C LYS A 640 14.87 -17.83 8.64
N GLY A 641 15.29 -16.56 8.64
CA GLY A 641 15.17 -15.69 7.48
C GLY A 641 13.79 -15.07 7.29
N ASP A 642 12.91 -15.14 8.30
CA ASP A 642 11.53 -14.62 8.26
C ASP A 642 11.39 -13.42 9.22
N MET A 643 11.03 -12.26 8.69
CA MET A 643 11.09 -11.00 9.44
C MET A 643 9.89 -10.10 9.13
N ASN A 644 9.23 -9.61 10.19
CA ASN A 644 8.13 -8.66 10.14
C ASN A 644 8.54 -7.27 10.68
N ASN A 645 7.69 -6.25 10.49
CA ASN A 645 7.96 -4.88 10.95
C ASN A 645 8.21 -4.77 12.47
N ALA A 646 7.65 -5.66 13.29
CA ALA A 646 7.86 -5.70 14.73
C ALA A 646 9.26 -6.25 15.13
N ASP A 647 9.91 -6.99 14.23
CA ASP A 647 11.17 -7.68 14.47
C ASP A 647 12.39 -6.78 14.20
N ILE A 648 12.18 -5.54 13.74
CA ILE A 648 13.27 -4.57 13.48
C ILE A 648 14.08 -4.26 14.74
N LEU A 649 13.48 -4.44 15.92
CA LEU A 649 14.15 -4.33 17.23
C LEU A 649 15.20 -5.42 17.46
N CYS A 650 15.17 -6.52 16.69
CA CYS A 650 16.18 -7.59 16.73
C CYS A 650 17.46 -7.24 15.95
N ALA A 651 17.53 -6.07 15.31
CA ALA A 651 18.74 -5.60 14.60
C ALA A 651 19.98 -5.52 15.52
N PHE A 652 19.80 -5.31 16.83
CA PHE A 652 20.89 -5.35 17.80
C PHE A 652 21.56 -6.74 17.93
N GLN A 653 20.86 -7.80 17.54
CA GLN A 653 21.36 -9.18 17.52
C GLN A 653 21.92 -9.60 16.15
N ALA A 654 21.90 -8.70 15.16
CA ALA A 654 22.27 -9.01 13.78
C ALA A 654 23.67 -9.65 13.63
N PRO A 655 24.74 -9.22 14.31
CA PRO A 655 26.05 -9.87 14.19
C PRO A 655 26.05 -11.34 14.63
N GLN A 656 25.34 -11.64 15.72
CA GLN A 656 25.28 -13.00 16.30
C GLN A 656 24.40 -13.93 15.46
N ILE A 657 23.29 -13.41 14.93
CA ILE A 657 22.41 -14.13 13.99
C ILE A 657 23.16 -14.38 12.67
N THR A 658 23.90 -13.40 12.17
CA THR A 658 24.69 -13.49 10.93
C THR A 658 25.83 -14.51 11.08
N GLN A 659 26.45 -14.58 12.25
CA GLN A 659 27.44 -15.62 12.55
C GLN A 659 26.83 -17.03 12.46
N CYS A 660 25.60 -17.22 12.94
CA CYS A 660 24.87 -18.47 12.75
C CYS A 660 24.61 -18.78 11.27
N PHE A 661 24.30 -17.77 10.46
CA PHE A 661 24.10 -17.96 9.02
C PHE A 661 25.34 -18.50 8.32
N VAL A 662 26.51 -17.94 8.62
CA VAL A 662 27.79 -18.39 8.05
C VAL A 662 28.09 -19.84 8.43
N GLU A 663 27.92 -20.19 9.70
CA GLU A 663 28.12 -21.56 10.21
C GLU A 663 27.15 -22.55 9.53
N GLY A 664 25.85 -22.22 9.49
CA GLY A 664 24.87 -23.11 8.88
C GLY A 664 25.01 -23.27 7.36
N ILE A 665 25.58 -22.30 6.63
CA ILE A 665 25.82 -22.43 5.17
C ILE A 665 26.80 -23.55 4.85
N VAL A 666 27.78 -23.76 5.71
CA VAL A 666 28.85 -24.77 5.53
C VAL A 666 28.38 -26.15 5.96
N ASP A 667 27.47 -26.24 6.93
CA ASP A 667 27.19 -27.49 7.63
C ASP A 667 25.76 -28.03 7.42
N GLN A 668 24.75 -27.18 7.18
CA GLN A 668 23.35 -27.60 7.09
C GLN A 668 22.83 -27.66 5.63
N PRO A 669 21.88 -28.56 5.32
CA PRO A 669 21.37 -28.72 3.97
C PRO A 669 20.31 -27.68 3.64
N ARG A 670 20.19 -27.34 2.35
CA ARG A 670 19.11 -26.50 1.80
C ARG A 670 17.77 -27.25 1.71
N PRO A 671 16.64 -26.55 1.52
CA PRO A 671 15.36 -27.21 1.30
C PRO A 671 15.36 -27.97 -0.03
N PRO A 672 14.60 -29.06 -0.13
CA PRO A 672 14.50 -29.84 -1.37
C PRO A 672 13.78 -29.03 -2.46
N SER A 673 14.14 -29.25 -3.72
CA SER A 673 13.57 -28.55 -4.87
C SER A 673 12.62 -29.46 -5.67
N ASN A 674 11.80 -28.88 -6.56
CA ASN A 674 10.89 -29.62 -7.43
C ASN A 674 9.99 -30.64 -6.71
N VAL A 675 9.42 -30.24 -5.57
CA VAL A 675 8.41 -31.05 -4.87
C VAL A 675 7.20 -31.22 -5.79
N ARG A 676 6.74 -32.45 -5.97
CA ARG A 676 5.64 -32.80 -6.87
C ARG A 676 4.78 -33.92 -6.30
N ILE A 677 3.48 -33.81 -6.55
CA ILE A 677 2.50 -34.86 -6.28
C ILE A 677 2.40 -35.78 -7.49
N GLY A 678 2.55 -37.08 -7.25
CA GLY A 678 2.42 -38.16 -8.22
C GLY A 678 1.08 -38.87 -8.11
N GLN A 679 1.09 -40.20 -8.22
CA GLN A 679 -0.13 -41.01 -8.17
C GLN A 679 -0.85 -40.88 -6.81
N ILE A 680 -2.17 -40.64 -6.88
CA ILE A 680 -3.09 -40.56 -5.74
C ILE A 680 -4.03 -41.77 -5.79
N THR A 681 -4.23 -42.45 -4.65
CA THR A 681 -5.23 -43.52 -4.48
C THR A 681 -6.20 -43.16 -3.35
N ALA A 682 -7.05 -44.12 -2.97
CA ALA A 682 -8.04 -43.91 -1.91
C ALA A 682 -7.44 -43.62 -0.51
N HIS A 683 -6.19 -44.03 -0.30
CA HIS A 683 -5.51 -43.92 1.00
C HIS A 683 -4.03 -43.55 0.88
N THR A 684 -3.54 -43.28 -0.33
CA THR A 684 -2.13 -43.02 -0.54
C THR A 684 -1.90 -41.85 -1.49
N VAL A 685 -0.82 -41.11 -1.28
CA VAL A 685 -0.30 -40.15 -2.25
C VAL A 685 1.19 -40.32 -2.39
N THR A 686 1.66 -40.42 -3.63
CA THR A 686 3.09 -40.43 -3.93
C THR A 686 3.59 -39.00 -4.01
N VAL A 687 4.61 -38.67 -3.24
CA VAL A 687 5.28 -37.37 -3.23
C VAL A 687 6.72 -37.58 -3.64
N SER A 688 7.22 -36.77 -4.56
CA SER A 688 8.63 -36.83 -4.98
C SER A 688 9.23 -35.44 -5.05
N TRP A 689 10.54 -35.37 -4.91
CA TRP A 689 11.31 -34.13 -4.94
C TRP A 689 12.69 -34.37 -5.53
N SER A 690 13.43 -33.31 -5.76
CA SER A 690 14.85 -33.34 -6.10
C SER A 690 15.66 -33.00 -4.84
N PRO A 691 16.85 -33.61 -4.66
CA PRO A 691 17.78 -33.21 -3.62
C PRO A 691 18.09 -31.70 -3.67
N PRO A 692 18.48 -31.08 -2.55
CA PRO A 692 18.86 -29.68 -2.53
C PRO A 692 20.01 -29.39 -3.51
N THR A 693 19.87 -28.31 -4.28
CA THR A 693 20.89 -27.84 -5.21
C THR A 693 21.80 -26.84 -4.51
N GLY A 694 23.06 -27.22 -4.28
CA GLY A 694 24.07 -26.42 -3.58
C GLY A 694 24.10 -26.62 -2.06
N GLY A 695 25.29 -26.50 -1.47
CA GLY A 695 25.54 -26.72 -0.04
C GLY A 695 25.75 -28.21 0.35
N PRO A 696 25.87 -28.50 1.66
CA PRO A 696 26.00 -29.85 2.19
C PRO A 696 24.85 -30.77 1.79
N LYS A 697 25.18 -32.03 1.53
CA LYS A 697 24.20 -33.02 1.07
C LYS A 697 23.23 -33.36 2.21
N ALA A 698 21.93 -33.33 1.91
CA ALA A 698 20.92 -33.87 2.81
C ALA A 698 21.07 -35.39 2.92
N GLU A 699 21.15 -35.89 4.14
CA GLU A 699 21.24 -37.32 4.44
C GLU A 699 19.85 -37.95 4.64
N SER A 700 18.89 -37.13 5.06
CA SER A 700 17.50 -37.51 5.30
C SER A 700 16.54 -36.38 4.94
N TYR A 701 15.27 -36.74 4.76
CA TYR A 701 14.17 -35.84 4.45
C TYR A 701 13.01 -36.15 5.39
N TYR A 702 12.34 -35.10 5.84
CA TYR A 702 11.16 -35.16 6.69
C TYR A 702 9.95 -34.65 5.92
N VAL A 703 8.99 -35.53 5.65
CA VAL A 703 7.73 -35.23 4.96
C VAL A 703 6.65 -34.97 6.00
N TYR A 704 6.06 -33.79 5.97
CA TYR A 704 4.97 -33.38 6.83
C TYR A 704 3.67 -33.34 6.04
N PHE A 705 2.54 -33.76 6.65
CA PHE A 705 1.24 -33.78 5.97
C PHE A 705 0.07 -33.57 6.95
N ASN A 706 -0.78 -32.56 6.73
CA ASN A 706 -1.88 -32.20 7.64
C ASN A 706 -3.22 -31.95 6.93
N THR A 707 -4.36 -32.14 7.61
CA THR A 707 -5.70 -31.75 7.10
C THR A 707 -6.23 -30.49 7.78
N PRO A 708 -6.99 -29.61 7.07
CA PRO A 708 -7.50 -28.36 7.64
C PRO A 708 -8.52 -28.50 8.79
N MET A 709 -9.06 -29.70 9.04
CA MET A 709 -10.19 -29.94 9.96
C MET A 709 -9.83 -30.62 11.30
N LYS A 710 -8.57 -30.98 11.56
CA LYS A 710 -8.15 -31.56 12.86
C LYS A 710 -7.46 -30.48 13.70
N THR A 711 -8.09 -30.08 14.82
CA THR A 711 -7.65 -29.00 15.74
C THR A 711 -6.60 -29.43 16.78
N GLU A 712 -6.17 -30.68 16.81
CA GLU A 712 -5.03 -31.14 17.61
C GLU A 712 -3.91 -31.61 16.68
N LEU A 713 -2.68 -31.13 16.92
CA LEU A 713 -1.46 -31.59 16.23
C LEU A 713 -1.07 -32.98 16.78
N PRO A 714 -1.19 -34.08 16.01
CA PRO A 714 -0.58 -35.34 16.40
C PRO A 714 0.92 -35.24 16.08
N GLN A 715 1.77 -35.67 17.02
CA GLN A 715 3.22 -35.80 16.78
C GLN A 715 3.57 -36.79 15.64
N ASP A 716 2.59 -37.50 15.07
CA ASP A 716 2.72 -38.58 14.08
C ASP A 716 2.57 -38.17 12.60
N ASN A 717 2.28 -36.91 12.27
CA ASN A 717 2.14 -36.44 10.88
C ASN A 717 3.49 -36.03 10.23
N LYS A 718 4.55 -36.77 10.55
CA LYS A 718 5.92 -36.52 10.10
C LYS A 718 6.59 -37.85 9.77
N ILE A 719 7.13 -37.97 8.56
CA ILE A 719 7.80 -39.19 8.10
C ILE A 719 9.24 -38.87 7.70
N MET A 720 10.20 -39.64 8.23
CA MET A 720 11.61 -39.54 7.84
C MET A 720 11.94 -40.57 6.74
N THR A 721 12.64 -40.13 5.69
CA THR A 721 13.10 -40.99 4.59
C THR A 721 14.43 -40.50 4.05
N ASN A 722 15.28 -41.41 3.55
CA ASN A 722 16.52 -41.07 2.83
C ASN A 722 16.36 -41.12 1.30
N LYS A 723 15.14 -41.39 0.81
CA LYS A 723 14.78 -41.40 -0.61
C LYS A 723 14.11 -40.09 -0.99
N THR A 724 14.24 -39.69 -2.25
CA THR A 724 13.62 -38.47 -2.82
C THR A 724 12.21 -38.70 -3.34
N THR A 725 11.61 -39.83 -3.00
CA THR A 725 10.23 -40.18 -3.31
C THR A 725 9.68 -41.01 -2.17
N TYR A 726 8.47 -40.70 -1.74
CA TYR A 726 7.80 -41.38 -0.66
C TYR A 726 6.31 -41.53 -0.96
N ILE A 727 5.73 -42.67 -0.60
CA ILE A 727 4.30 -42.92 -0.71
C ILE A 727 3.71 -42.70 0.68
N LEU A 728 3.03 -41.59 0.90
CA LEU A 728 2.23 -41.37 2.10
C LEU A 728 1.07 -42.38 2.07
N GLN A 729 0.87 -43.10 3.16
CA GLN A 729 -0.11 -44.18 3.27
C GLN A 729 -1.03 -43.93 4.46
N ASN A 730 -2.14 -44.68 4.56
CA ASN A 730 -3.15 -44.55 5.61
C ASN A 730 -3.80 -43.16 5.69
N LEU A 731 -3.96 -42.51 4.53
CA LEU A 731 -4.63 -41.22 4.45
C LEU A 731 -6.15 -41.40 4.40
N ASP A 732 -6.86 -40.50 5.07
CA ASP A 732 -8.31 -40.49 5.11
C ASP A 732 -8.86 -40.16 3.71
N SER A 733 -9.61 -41.09 3.13
CA SER A 733 -10.21 -40.99 1.80
C SER A 733 -11.14 -39.77 1.71
N GLY A 734 -11.05 -38.93 0.68
CA GLY A 734 -11.92 -37.77 0.46
C GLY A 734 -11.54 -36.50 1.23
N TYR A 735 -10.33 -36.43 1.80
CA TYR A 735 -9.78 -35.24 2.45
C TYR A 735 -8.64 -34.62 1.62
N THR A 736 -8.45 -33.30 1.78
CA THR A 736 -7.29 -32.57 1.25
C THR A 736 -6.21 -32.50 2.32
N TYR A 737 -4.99 -32.86 1.95
CA TYR A 737 -3.79 -32.81 2.79
C TYR A 737 -2.80 -31.79 2.25
N ASP A 738 -2.26 -30.93 3.12
CA ASP A 738 -1.16 -30.00 2.82
C ASP A 738 0.16 -30.66 3.18
N ILE A 739 1.08 -30.73 2.21
CA ILE A 739 2.31 -31.51 2.29
C ILE A 739 3.54 -30.64 2.02
N TYR A 740 4.54 -30.70 2.90
CA TYR A 740 5.83 -30.05 2.71
C TYR A 740 6.99 -30.95 3.19
N ILE A 741 8.20 -30.69 2.69
CA ILE A 741 9.39 -31.51 2.98
C ILE A 741 10.51 -30.63 3.54
N VAL A 742 11.19 -31.14 4.56
CA VAL A 742 12.37 -30.55 5.19
C VAL A 742 13.57 -31.47 4.95
N SER A 743 14.69 -30.94 4.49
CA SER A 743 15.95 -31.68 4.39
C SER A 743 16.68 -31.68 5.73
N ALA A 744 17.45 -32.73 6.01
CA ALA A 744 18.29 -32.80 7.20
C ALA A 744 19.56 -33.63 7.00
N ASN A 745 20.60 -33.29 7.74
CA ASN A 745 21.83 -34.07 7.91
C ASN A 745 22.21 -34.09 9.41
N SER A 746 23.40 -34.59 9.75
CA SER A 746 23.89 -34.62 11.13
C SER A 746 23.94 -33.25 11.83
N GLU A 747 24.07 -32.16 11.07
CA GLU A 747 24.31 -30.81 11.60
C GLU A 747 23.05 -29.94 11.68
N GLY A 748 21.94 -30.35 11.07
CA GLY A 748 20.67 -29.64 11.23
C GLY A 748 19.66 -29.82 10.09
N PHE A 749 18.69 -28.91 10.07
CA PHE A 749 17.50 -28.96 9.21
C PHE A 749 17.43 -27.74 8.29
N SER A 750 16.86 -27.93 7.10
CA SER A 750 16.43 -26.81 6.26
C SER A 750 15.14 -26.17 6.78
N ILE A 751 14.74 -25.02 6.23
CA ILE A 751 13.35 -24.58 6.34
C ILE A 751 12.40 -25.51 5.54
N PRO A 752 11.08 -25.48 5.76
CA PRO A 752 10.10 -26.19 4.94
C PRO A 752 10.14 -25.80 3.46
N SER A 753 9.96 -26.78 2.56
CA SER A 753 9.63 -26.52 1.16
C SER A 753 8.28 -25.79 1.02
N PRO A 754 7.97 -25.20 -0.15
CA PRO A 754 6.59 -24.79 -0.45
C PRO A 754 5.61 -25.94 -0.22
N SER A 755 4.46 -25.62 0.39
CA SER A 755 3.41 -26.61 0.69
C SER A 755 2.59 -26.92 -0.56
N LEU A 756 2.28 -28.19 -0.80
CA LEU A 756 1.39 -28.65 -1.86
C LEU A 756 0.15 -29.33 -1.28
N SER A 757 -1.02 -28.98 -1.81
CA SER A 757 -2.29 -29.60 -1.41
C SER A 757 -2.64 -30.80 -2.31
N ALA A 758 -2.95 -31.96 -1.71
CA ALA A 758 -3.37 -33.17 -2.42
C ALA A 758 -4.72 -33.68 -1.89
N PHE A 759 -5.70 -33.85 -2.78
CA PHE A 759 -7.00 -34.45 -2.47
C PHE A 759 -6.97 -35.97 -2.63
N ILE A 760 -7.20 -36.72 -1.55
CA ILE A 760 -7.13 -38.19 -1.53
C ILE A 760 -8.41 -38.79 -2.10
N ALA A 761 -8.28 -39.78 -2.99
CA ALA A 761 -9.43 -40.39 -3.64
C ALA A 761 -10.35 -41.08 -2.62
N PRO A 762 -11.64 -41.30 -2.91
CA PRO A 762 -12.53 -42.14 -2.10
C PRO A 762 -12.21 -43.64 -2.28
N ASP A 763 -12.50 -44.49 -1.28
CA ASP A 763 -12.37 -45.95 -1.40
C ASP A 763 -13.25 -46.56 -2.50
N ASP A 764 -12.60 -47.29 -3.40
CA ASP A 764 -13.23 -48.01 -4.50
C ASP A 764 -13.65 -49.40 -4.01
N HIS A 765 -14.79 -49.49 -3.32
CA HIS A 765 -15.42 -50.79 -3.08
C HIS A 765 -16.20 -51.22 -4.32
N SER A 766 -15.78 -52.34 -4.90
CA SER A 766 -16.53 -53.12 -5.88
C SER A 766 -17.91 -53.47 -5.33
N PHE A 767 -18.94 -52.70 -5.68
CA PHE A 767 -20.32 -52.97 -5.30
C PHE A 767 -20.90 -54.13 -6.14
N ASN A 768 -21.18 -55.27 -5.50
CA ASN A 768 -22.00 -56.33 -6.05
C ASN A 768 -23.45 -56.13 -5.58
N CYS A 769 -24.36 -55.80 -6.50
CA CYS A 769 -25.71 -55.32 -6.19
C CYS A 769 -26.71 -56.38 -5.72
N SER A 770 -26.31 -57.61 -5.40
CA SER A 770 -27.28 -58.71 -5.21
C SER A 770 -27.64 -59.04 -3.75
N ASP A 771 -26.81 -58.69 -2.76
CA ASP A 771 -26.95 -59.25 -1.40
C ASP A 771 -27.53 -58.29 -0.34
N ASP A 772 -27.71 -57.01 -0.66
CA ASP A 772 -28.12 -55.97 0.31
C ASP A 772 -29.60 -55.55 0.25
N PHE A 773 -30.40 -56.30 -0.49
CA PHE A 773 -31.79 -55.96 -0.79
C PHE A 773 -32.79 -56.93 -0.17
N THR A 774 -33.83 -56.40 0.48
CA THR A 774 -34.96 -57.20 0.96
C THR A 774 -36.19 -56.89 0.11
N LYS A 775 -36.81 -57.92 -0.47
CA LYS A 775 -37.98 -57.78 -1.35
C LYS A 775 -39.26 -57.87 -0.52
N HIS A 776 -40.10 -56.84 -0.59
CA HIS A 776 -41.42 -56.80 0.03
C HIS A 776 -42.51 -57.34 -0.90
N SER A 777 -43.67 -57.71 -0.34
CA SER A 777 -44.78 -58.38 -1.02
C SER A 777 -45.49 -57.55 -2.09
N ASP A 778 -45.22 -56.24 -2.14
CA ASP A 778 -45.71 -55.29 -3.15
C ASP A 778 -44.72 -55.10 -4.31
N ASN A 779 -43.71 -55.97 -4.41
CA ASN A 779 -42.59 -55.89 -5.36
C ASN A 779 -41.67 -54.67 -5.18
N SER A 780 -41.75 -53.94 -4.06
CA SER A 780 -40.70 -52.98 -3.68
C SER A 780 -39.48 -53.71 -3.09
N ILE A 781 -38.30 -53.13 -3.27
CA ILE A 781 -37.03 -53.69 -2.79
C ILE A 781 -36.31 -52.59 -1.97
N ASP A 782 -35.95 -52.89 -0.73
CA ASP A 782 -35.33 -51.93 0.21
C ASP A 782 -33.93 -52.37 0.67
N LEU A 783 -33.04 -51.40 0.90
CA LEU A 783 -31.66 -51.59 1.39
C LEU A 783 -31.63 -51.84 2.90
N LYS A 784 -30.88 -52.85 3.36
CA LYS A 784 -30.71 -53.11 4.80
C LYS A 784 -30.00 -51.95 5.50
N SER A 785 -30.66 -51.35 6.49
CA SER A 785 -30.23 -50.14 7.19
C SER A 785 -29.04 -50.38 8.15
N VAL A 786 -27.80 -50.10 7.72
CA VAL A 786 -26.64 -50.00 8.63
C VAL A 786 -25.63 -48.89 8.22
N LEU A 787 -25.67 -47.77 8.97
CA LEU A 787 -24.60 -46.85 9.43
C LEU A 787 -23.75 -45.93 8.49
N SER A 788 -23.99 -44.61 8.67
CA SER A 788 -23.08 -43.43 8.74
C SER A 788 -22.41 -42.82 7.49
N VAL A 789 -23.02 -41.73 6.99
CA VAL A 789 -22.47 -40.49 6.37
C VAL A 789 -21.11 -40.59 5.62
N LYS A 790 -21.16 -40.87 4.31
CA LYS A 790 -20.18 -40.40 3.29
C LYS A 790 -20.95 -39.81 2.09
N LYS A 791 -20.47 -38.68 1.53
CA LYS A 791 -21.04 -38.01 0.34
C LYS A 791 -20.69 -38.80 -0.93
N TYR A 792 -21.68 -39.12 -1.75
CA TYR A 792 -21.50 -39.77 -3.06
C TYR A 792 -21.15 -38.75 -4.16
N THR A 793 -20.31 -39.13 -5.13
CA THR A 793 -19.92 -38.30 -6.29
C THR A 793 -20.79 -38.57 -7.52
N GLN A 794 -20.82 -37.63 -8.48
CA GLN A 794 -21.54 -37.74 -9.76
C GLN A 794 -21.18 -39.01 -10.56
N THR A 795 -19.99 -39.58 -10.34
CA THR A 795 -19.47 -40.77 -11.00
C THR A 795 -20.24 -42.05 -10.62
N THR A 796 -20.67 -42.19 -9.36
CA THR A 796 -21.47 -43.35 -8.89
C THR A 796 -22.87 -43.35 -9.51
N VAL A 797 -23.46 -42.17 -9.70
CA VAL A 797 -24.76 -41.99 -10.35
C VAL A 797 -24.69 -42.29 -11.85
N ALA A 798 -23.57 -41.94 -12.50
CA ALA A 798 -23.34 -42.24 -13.91
C ALA A 798 -23.21 -43.75 -14.19
N ILE A 799 -22.51 -44.49 -13.32
CA ILE A 799 -22.30 -45.94 -13.46
C ILE A 799 -23.61 -46.73 -13.25
N CYS A 800 -24.46 -46.34 -12.28
CA CYS A 800 -25.78 -46.94 -12.08
C CYS A 800 -26.76 -46.63 -13.23
N LYS A 801 -26.65 -45.43 -13.81
CA LYS A 801 -27.42 -45.01 -14.99
C LYS A 801 -27.03 -45.82 -16.24
N GLU A 802 -25.74 -46.06 -16.45
CA GLU A 802 -25.24 -46.91 -17.54
C GLU A 802 -25.71 -48.36 -17.43
N LYS A 803 -25.73 -48.93 -16.21
CA LYS A 803 -26.23 -50.30 -16.01
C LYS A 803 -27.76 -50.44 -16.16
N CYS A 804 -28.61 -49.49 -15.73
CA CYS A 804 -30.07 -49.55 -16.03
C CYS A 804 -30.34 -49.43 -17.53
N LEU A 805 -29.48 -48.72 -18.28
CA LEU A 805 -29.60 -48.58 -19.74
C LEU A 805 -29.11 -49.82 -20.52
N SER A 806 -28.26 -50.66 -19.92
CA SER A 806 -27.68 -51.86 -20.57
C SER A 806 -28.46 -53.16 -20.36
N ALA A 807 -29.45 -53.20 -19.47
CA ALA A 807 -30.26 -54.40 -19.19
C ALA A 807 -31.38 -54.57 -20.24
N SER A 808 -31.06 -55.16 -21.38
CA SER A 808 -32.05 -55.57 -22.37
C SER A 808 -32.75 -56.86 -21.95
N GLN A 809 -33.88 -56.74 -21.23
CA GLN A 809 -35.06 -57.61 -21.34
C GLN A 809 -36.16 -57.17 -20.35
N GLY A 810 -37.29 -56.67 -20.86
CA GLY A 810 -38.59 -56.87 -20.23
C GLY A 810 -39.32 -55.70 -19.57
N ASP A 811 -38.67 -54.87 -18.75
CA ASP A 811 -39.38 -53.82 -17.97
C ASP A 811 -38.62 -52.47 -18.04
N GLN A 812 -39.32 -51.38 -18.41
CA GLN A 812 -38.73 -50.05 -18.58
C GLN A 812 -38.61 -49.31 -17.23
N CYS A 813 -37.40 -48.85 -16.92
CA CYS A 813 -37.01 -48.00 -15.77
C CYS A 813 -37.84 -46.68 -15.82
N THR A 814 -38.89 -46.49 -15.00
CA THR A 814 -39.79 -45.30 -15.06
C THR A 814 -39.39 -44.12 -14.16
N GLY A 815 -38.44 -44.29 -13.24
CA GLY A 815 -37.91 -43.18 -12.42
C GLY A 815 -37.22 -43.63 -11.13
N PHE A 816 -36.50 -42.70 -10.50
CA PHE A 816 -35.79 -42.88 -9.21
C PHE A 816 -36.24 -41.85 -8.18
N SER A 817 -36.22 -42.21 -6.89
CA SER A 817 -36.47 -41.32 -5.75
C SER A 817 -35.31 -41.35 -4.74
N PHE A 818 -35.00 -40.20 -4.14
CA PHE A 818 -33.93 -40.04 -3.15
C PHE A 818 -34.46 -39.40 -1.85
N ASN A 819 -33.94 -39.89 -0.72
CA ASN A 819 -33.93 -39.22 0.58
C ASN A 819 -32.47 -39.10 1.05
N THR A 820 -32.19 -38.25 2.03
CA THR A 820 -30.93 -38.06 2.77
C THR A 820 -30.22 -39.33 3.25
N SER A 821 -30.85 -40.52 3.23
CA SER A 821 -30.23 -41.77 3.69
C SER A 821 -30.62 -43.07 2.96
N THR A 822 -31.50 -43.07 1.95
CA THR A 822 -31.84 -44.27 1.16
C THR A 822 -32.23 -43.94 -0.30
N CYS A 823 -32.05 -44.91 -1.20
CA CYS A 823 -32.43 -44.84 -2.62
C CYS A 823 -33.47 -45.92 -2.94
N LEU A 824 -34.61 -45.53 -3.55
CA LEU A 824 -35.71 -46.44 -3.89
C LEU A 824 -35.96 -46.46 -5.40
N LEU A 825 -36.04 -47.67 -5.96
CA LEU A 825 -36.34 -47.94 -7.37
C LEU A 825 -37.82 -48.35 -7.52
N VAL A 826 -38.58 -47.67 -8.38
CA VAL A 826 -39.99 -48.00 -8.66
C VAL A 826 -40.19 -48.37 -10.12
N ILE A 827 -40.71 -49.58 -10.36
CA ILE A 827 -41.04 -50.09 -11.70
C ILE A 827 -42.57 -50.13 -11.84
N GLY A 828 -43.14 -49.37 -12.78
CA GLY A 828 -44.58 -49.34 -13.04
C GLY A 828 -44.96 -49.90 -14.41
N LYS A 829 -45.93 -50.83 -14.46
CA LYS A 829 -46.61 -51.26 -15.70
C LYS A 829 -47.86 -50.40 -15.97
N HIS A 830 -47.96 -49.88 -17.20
CA HIS A 830 -49.11 -49.27 -17.87
C HIS A 830 -50.38 -48.94 -17.05
N GLY A 831 -50.71 -47.64 -16.92
CA GLY A 831 -52.08 -47.19 -16.65
C GLY A 831 -52.18 -45.90 -15.84
N ASN A 832 -53.01 -44.97 -16.32
CA ASN A 832 -53.32 -43.63 -15.78
C ASN A 832 -53.42 -43.55 -14.24
N ILE A 833 -52.65 -42.62 -13.63
CA ILE A 833 -52.80 -42.21 -12.23
C ILE A 833 -53.85 -41.09 -12.14
N ARG A 834 -54.84 -41.24 -11.24
CA ARG A 834 -56.00 -40.35 -11.07
C ARG A 834 -55.63 -39.01 -10.43
N GLN A 835 -56.46 -38.00 -10.69
CA GLN A 835 -56.26 -36.57 -10.38
C GLN A 835 -56.28 -36.22 -8.87
N GLU A 836 -56.45 -37.22 -8.00
CA GLU A 836 -56.68 -37.07 -6.56
C GLU A 836 -55.44 -37.42 -5.71
N ASP A 837 -54.42 -38.05 -6.32
CA ASP A 837 -53.15 -38.41 -5.65
C ASP A 837 -52.02 -37.38 -5.86
N ARG A 838 -52.34 -36.16 -6.32
CA ARG A 838 -51.37 -35.04 -6.41
C ARG A 838 -51.08 -34.40 -5.05
N THR A 839 -50.62 -35.18 -4.08
CA THR A 839 -50.01 -34.63 -2.87
C THR A 839 -48.49 -34.66 -3.01
N ASP A 840 -47.92 -33.49 -3.34
CA ASP A 840 -46.49 -33.29 -3.53
C ASP A 840 -45.67 -33.71 -2.29
N PHE A 841 -44.81 -34.71 -2.48
CA PHE A 841 -43.88 -35.24 -1.47
C PHE A 841 -42.74 -34.25 -1.11
N TYR A 842 -42.60 -33.14 -1.84
CA TYR A 842 -41.57 -32.10 -1.58
C TYR A 842 -41.91 -31.15 -0.43
N SER A 843 -43.06 -31.30 0.24
CA SER A 843 -43.47 -30.37 1.30
C SER A 843 -42.82 -30.60 2.67
N ARG A 844 -42.10 -31.71 2.91
CA ARG A 844 -41.80 -32.11 4.31
C ARG A 844 -40.38 -32.18 4.82
N ASN A 845 -39.28 -32.30 4.06
CA ASN A 845 -37.94 -32.31 4.71
C ASN A 845 -36.77 -32.04 3.75
N CYS A 846 -36.61 -30.79 3.31
CA CYS A 846 -35.30 -30.28 2.91
C CYS A 846 -35.04 -29.02 3.73
N ASP A 847 -34.00 -29.06 4.58
CA ASP A 847 -33.53 -27.89 5.30
C ASP A 847 -32.81 -26.98 4.31
N PHE A 848 -33.43 -25.85 3.96
CA PHE A 848 -33.03 -24.93 2.88
C PHE A 848 -31.82 -24.04 3.24
N LYS A 849 -31.07 -24.34 4.29
CA LYS A 849 -30.02 -23.46 4.85
C LYS A 849 -28.72 -23.36 4.04
N THR A 850 -28.51 -24.14 2.98
CA THR A 850 -27.22 -24.17 2.24
C THR A 850 -27.26 -23.75 0.77
N LEU A 851 -28.35 -23.14 0.28
CA LEU A 851 -28.43 -22.60 -1.09
C LEU A 851 -28.42 -21.06 -1.14
N ILE A 852 -27.48 -20.40 -0.46
CA ILE A 852 -27.24 -18.94 -0.58
C ILE A 852 -26.26 -18.63 -1.73
N GLN A 853 -26.25 -19.41 -2.80
CA GLN A 853 -25.65 -19.02 -4.07
C GLN A 853 -26.50 -19.52 -5.24
N ILE A 854 -27.70 -18.97 -5.37
CA ILE A 854 -28.39 -18.94 -6.67
C ILE A 854 -27.92 -17.65 -7.36
N PRO A 855 -27.40 -17.69 -8.60
CA PRO A 855 -26.98 -16.49 -9.32
C PRO A 855 -28.14 -15.49 -9.41
N LYS A 856 -27.89 -14.22 -9.05
CA LYS A 856 -28.84 -13.14 -9.35
C LYS A 856 -29.01 -13.04 -10.87
N PRO A 857 -30.20 -12.65 -11.37
CA PRO A 857 -30.38 -12.41 -12.81
C PRO A 857 -29.27 -11.48 -13.29
N ASN A 858 -28.63 -11.84 -14.41
CA ASN A 858 -27.47 -11.16 -14.99
C ASN A 858 -27.87 -9.86 -15.71
N ILE A 859 -28.78 -9.10 -15.10
CA ILE A 859 -29.20 -7.77 -15.50
C ILE A 859 -28.75 -6.84 -14.38
N THR A 860 -27.72 -6.03 -14.64
CA THR A 860 -27.21 -5.04 -13.68
C THR A 860 -28.30 -4.05 -13.28
N THR A 861 -28.68 -4.05 -12.00
CA THR A 861 -29.75 -3.21 -11.40
C THR A 861 -29.44 -1.70 -11.33
N ASN A 862 -28.47 -1.20 -12.10
CA ASN A 862 -28.11 0.23 -12.14
C ASN A 862 -28.85 1.01 -13.24
N GLN A 863 -29.78 0.38 -13.96
CA GLN A 863 -30.69 1.09 -14.86
C GLN A 863 -32.13 0.87 -14.39
N SER A 864 -32.79 1.96 -13.99
CA SER A 864 -34.23 1.96 -13.75
C SER A 864 -34.96 1.89 -15.09
N TRP A 865 -35.61 0.77 -15.41
CA TRP A 865 -36.54 0.70 -16.54
C TRP A 865 -37.97 0.79 -16.03
N THR A 866 -38.81 1.54 -16.76
CA THR A 866 -40.19 1.82 -16.35
C THR A 866 -41.18 0.76 -16.82
N ASN A 867 -40.80 -0.07 -17.81
CA ASN A 867 -41.63 -1.16 -18.31
C ASN A 867 -40.77 -2.29 -18.93
N GLN A 868 -41.37 -3.48 -19.10
CA GLN A 868 -40.71 -4.69 -19.60
C GLN A 868 -40.12 -4.54 -21.02
N GLN A 869 -40.75 -3.73 -21.88
CA GLN A 869 -40.33 -3.54 -23.26
C GLN A 869 -39.04 -2.72 -23.35
N GLU A 870 -38.89 -1.71 -22.50
CA GLU A 870 -37.66 -0.92 -22.33
C GLU A 870 -36.50 -1.81 -21.85
N CYS A 871 -36.74 -2.70 -20.88
CA CYS A 871 -35.75 -3.67 -20.40
C CYS A 871 -35.22 -4.57 -21.54
N CYS A 872 -36.12 -5.19 -22.30
CA CYS A 872 -35.70 -6.09 -23.36
C CYS A 872 -35.00 -5.38 -24.53
N THR A 873 -35.36 -4.12 -24.81
CA THR A 873 -34.69 -3.30 -25.83
C THR A 873 -33.26 -2.97 -25.41
N ASN A 874 -33.05 -2.59 -24.14
CA ASN A 874 -31.71 -2.30 -23.61
C ASN A 874 -30.79 -3.53 -23.58
N HIS A 875 -31.37 -4.74 -23.56
CA HIS A 875 -30.65 -6.01 -23.59
C HIS A 875 -30.58 -6.66 -24.97
N ASN A 876 -30.90 -5.94 -26.04
CA ASN A 876 -30.77 -6.38 -27.44
C ASN A 876 -31.43 -7.75 -27.73
N ILE A 877 -32.63 -8.00 -27.19
CA ILE A 877 -33.37 -9.24 -27.47
C ILE A 877 -33.79 -9.30 -28.95
N SER A 878 -33.66 -10.48 -29.57
CA SER A 878 -33.99 -10.69 -30.98
C SER A 878 -35.44 -10.34 -31.34
N ASP A 879 -35.66 -9.91 -32.60
CA ASP A 879 -37.01 -9.61 -33.13
C ASP A 879 -37.98 -10.80 -33.01
N SER A 880 -37.46 -12.04 -33.07
CA SER A 880 -38.23 -13.26 -32.85
C SER A 880 -38.71 -13.44 -31.41
N CYS A 881 -38.00 -12.88 -30.43
CA CYS A 881 -38.33 -12.96 -29.01
C CYS A 881 -38.95 -11.69 -28.44
N MET A 882 -38.94 -10.61 -29.21
CA MET A 882 -39.50 -9.33 -28.83
C MET A 882 -41.02 -9.30 -28.54
N PRO A 883 -41.85 -10.12 -29.21
CA PRO A 883 -43.26 -10.25 -28.85
C PRO A 883 -43.50 -10.74 -27.41
N PHE A 884 -42.53 -11.45 -26.79
CA PHE A 884 -42.63 -11.90 -25.39
C PHE A 884 -42.28 -10.81 -24.36
N CYS A 885 -41.87 -9.63 -24.84
CA CYS A 885 -41.60 -8.45 -24.00
C CYS A 885 -42.70 -7.38 -24.06
N GLN A 886 -43.79 -7.63 -24.80
CA GLN A 886 -44.95 -6.74 -24.89
C GLN A 886 -46.11 -7.28 -24.04
N THR A 887 -46.61 -6.49 -23.10
CA THR A 887 -47.75 -6.89 -22.26
C THR A 887 -49.05 -6.87 -23.05
N GLY A 888 -49.69 -8.04 -23.25
CA GLY A 888 -51.09 -8.09 -23.72
C GLY A 888 -51.50 -9.25 -24.61
N ASN A 889 -50.58 -10.02 -25.20
CA ASN A 889 -50.95 -11.19 -26.01
C ASN A 889 -50.77 -12.49 -25.23
N ALA A 890 -51.65 -13.46 -25.50
CA ALA A 890 -51.67 -14.77 -24.86
C ALA A 890 -50.27 -15.41 -24.93
N PHE A 891 -49.54 -15.37 -23.80
CA PHE A 891 -48.19 -15.90 -23.68
C PHE A 891 -48.18 -17.40 -24.02
N SER A 892 -47.68 -17.72 -25.22
CA SER A 892 -47.14 -19.04 -25.52
C SER A 892 -45.76 -19.16 -24.87
N ASN A 893 -45.33 -20.41 -24.63
CA ASN A 893 -44.17 -20.74 -23.79
C ASN A 893 -42.88 -20.01 -24.23
N PRO A 894 -42.37 -19.01 -23.47
CA PRO A 894 -41.15 -18.27 -23.83
C PRO A 894 -39.89 -19.14 -23.85
N ALA A 895 -39.95 -20.41 -23.44
CA ALA A 895 -38.87 -21.38 -23.61
C ALA A 895 -38.40 -21.53 -25.08
N THR A 896 -39.21 -21.13 -26.05
CA THR A 896 -38.81 -21.09 -27.48
C THR A 896 -37.73 -20.05 -27.79
N CYS A 897 -37.46 -19.12 -26.87
CA CYS A 897 -36.40 -18.11 -27.00
C CYS A 897 -34.99 -18.64 -26.71
N GLY A 898 -34.84 -19.93 -26.38
CA GLY A 898 -33.54 -20.57 -26.21
C GLY A 898 -32.67 -19.85 -25.18
N ASN A 899 -31.52 -19.32 -25.61
CA ASN A 899 -30.58 -18.63 -24.72
C ASN A 899 -31.07 -17.24 -24.27
N GLU A 900 -32.07 -16.65 -24.94
CA GLU A 900 -32.66 -15.35 -24.56
C GLU A 900 -33.75 -15.51 -23.49
N PHE A 901 -34.19 -16.74 -23.21
CA PHE A 901 -35.28 -17.05 -22.27
C PHE A 901 -35.03 -16.48 -20.86
N SER A 902 -33.81 -16.63 -20.33
CA SER A 902 -33.46 -16.14 -19.00
C SER A 902 -33.60 -14.62 -18.87
N THR A 903 -33.22 -13.90 -19.91
CA THR A 903 -33.28 -12.43 -19.96
C THR A 903 -34.71 -11.94 -20.14
N VAL A 904 -35.51 -12.61 -20.98
CA VAL A 904 -36.93 -12.30 -21.17
C VAL A 904 -37.73 -12.51 -19.87
N VAL A 905 -37.48 -13.61 -19.15
CA VAL A 905 -38.15 -13.90 -17.86
C VAL A 905 -37.70 -12.93 -16.77
N ALA A 906 -36.41 -12.55 -16.73
CA ALA A 906 -35.90 -11.57 -15.78
C ALA A 906 -36.44 -10.14 -16.04
N CYS A 907 -36.59 -9.73 -17.30
CA CYS A 907 -37.27 -8.48 -17.65
C CYS A 907 -38.77 -8.53 -17.33
N ALA A 908 -39.41 -9.70 -17.48
CA ALA A 908 -40.83 -9.89 -17.20
C ALA A 908 -41.17 -9.85 -15.71
N SER A 909 -40.26 -10.28 -14.84
CA SER A 909 -40.46 -10.26 -13.38
C SER A 909 -40.25 -8.89 -12.75
N ASP A 910 -40.10 -7.83 -13.55
CA ASP A 910 -40.06 -6.40 -13.19
C ASP A 910 -39.18 -6.02 -11.98
N GLY A 911 -38.17 -6.84 -11.66
CA GLY A 911 -37.34 -6.69 -10.46
C GLY A 911 -38.09 -6.90 -9.13
N LYS A 912 -39.23 -7.59 -9.12
CA LYS A 912 -40.03 -7.87 -7.91
C LYS A 912 -40.08 -9.37 -7.59
N ASN A 913 -40.34 -9.71 -6.33
CA ASN A 913 -40.42 -11.10 -5.88
C ASN A 913 -41.88 -11.59 -5.86
N HIS A 914 -42.30 -12.29 -6.92
CA HIS A 914 -43.67 -12.78 -7.07
C HIS A 914 -43.92 -14.16 -6.43
N SER A 915 -43.01 -14.64 -5.58
CA SER A 915 -43.09 -16.00 -5.00
C SER A 915 -44.37 -16.27 -4.22
N SER A 916 -44.90 -15.26 -3.52
CA SER A 916 -46.17 -15.39 -2.79
C SER A 916 -47.33 -15.70 -3.76
N CYS A 917 -47.44 -14.93 -4.85
CA CYS A 917 -48.44 -15.19 -5.89
C CYS A 917 -48.21 -16.56 -6.56
N CYS A 918 -46.96 -16.91 -6.84
CA CYS A 918 -46.63 -18.20 -7.46
C CYS A 918 -46.96 -19.40 -6.59
N GLN A 919 -46.68 -19.32 -5.28
CA GLN A 919 -47.07 -20.36 -4.33
C GLN A 919 -48.59 -20.51 -4.29
N GLN A 920 -49.33 -19.40 -4.24
CA GLN A 920 -50.80 -19.41 -4.29
C GLN A 920 -51.34 -19.96 -5.61
N ALA A 921 -50.65 -19.72 -6.72
CA ALA A 921 -50.98 -20.28 -8.01
C ALA A 921 -50.71 -21.79 -8.09
N GLY A 922 -49.88 -22.36 -7.21
CA GLY A 922 -49.51 -23.78 -7.19
C GLY A 922 -48.16 -24.11 -7.85
N VAL A 923 -47.25 -23.13 -7.93
CA VAL A 923 -45.87 -23.34 -8.40
C VAL A 923 -45.04 -24.03 -7.30
N PRO A 924 -44.33 -25.15 -7.59
CA PRO A 924 -43.53 -25.87 -6.60
C PRO A 924 -42.44 -24.99 -5.99
N ARG A 925 -42.08 -25.25 -4.71
CA ARG A 925 -41.03 -24.50 -4.00
C ARG A 925 -39.69 -24.46 -4.74
N SER A 926 -39.35 -25.56 -5.41
CA SER A 926 -38.14 -25.70 -6.25
C SER A 926 -38.14 -24.78 -7.48
N CYS A 927 -39.31 -24.28 -7.89
CA CYS A 927 -39.50 -23.41 -9.05
C CYS A 927 -39.75 -21.94 -8.69
N LEU A 928 -39.81 -21.59 -7.40
CA LEU A 928 -40.01 -20.20 -6.96
C LEU A 928 -38.90 -19.22 -7.38
N PRO A 929 -37.62 -19.63 -7.58
CA PRO A 929 -36.63 -18.72 -8.13
C PRO A 929 -37.03 -18.07 -9.47
N TYR A 930 -37.77 -18.81 -10.31
CA TYR A 930 -38.28 -18.30 -11.58
C TYR A 930 -39.31 -17.17 -11.37
N CYS A 931 -39.98 -17.12 -10.21
CA CYS A 931 -40.95 -16.10 -9.85
C CYS A 931 -40.36 -14.75 -9.45
N TRP A 932 -39.04 -14.64 -9.38
CA TRP A 932 -38.35 -13.36 -9.21
C TRP A 932 -37.28 -13.14 -10.29
N GLY A 933 -37.40 -13.86 -11.41
CA GLY A 933 -36.50 -13.71 -12.56
C GLY A 933 -35.17 -14.46 -12.45
N ALA A 934 -34.95 -15.28 -11.42
CA ALA A 934 -33.76 -16.12 -11.31
C ALA A 934 -33.99 -17.46 -12.05
N VAL A 935 -33.34 -17.61 -13.20
CA VAL A 935 -33.45 -18.79 -14.06
C VAL A 935 -32.25 -19.69 -13.82
N MET A 936 -32.51 -20.98 -13.55
CA MET A 936 -31.45 -22.00 -13.42
C MET A 936 -30.91 -22.39 -14.80
N ASP A 937 -29.70 -22.96 -14.85
CA ASP A 937 -29.13 -23.50 -16.10
C ASP A 937 -30.14 -24.42 -16.80
N LYS A 938 -30.31 -24.25 -18.11
CA LYS A 938 -31.31 -24.94 -18.94
C LYS A 938 -31.14 -26.47 -18.95
N ASP A 939 -29.92 -26.92 -18.66
CA ASP A 939 -29.54 -28.34 -18.59
C ASP A 939 -29.76 -28.93 -17.18
N HIS A 940 -30.20 -28.12 -16.21
CA HIS A 940 -30.54 -28.58 -14.86
C HIS A 940 -31.90 -29.33 -14.86
N PRO A 941 -32.01 -30.54 -14.27
CA PRO A 941 -33.24 -31.34 -14.31
C PRO A 941 -34.48 -30.63 -13.75
N VAL A 942 -34.28 -29.76 -12.76
CA VAL A 942 -35.35 -28.94 -12.15
C VAL A 942 -35.80 -27.82 -13.09
N ALA A 943 -34.93 -27.30 -13.97
CA ALA A 943 -35.30 -26.27 -14.93
C ALA A 943 -36.38 -26.77 -15.90
N GLN A 944 -36.22 -27.97 -16.45
CA GLN A 944 -37.22 -28.61 -17.34
C GLN A 944 -38.57 -28.84 -16.66
N LEU A 945 -38.56 -29.21 -15.36
CA LEU A 945 -39.79 -29.30 -14.56
C LEU A 945 -40.46 -27.93 -14.40
N CYS A 946 -39.68 -26.88 -14.09
CA CYS A 946 -40.19 -25.53 -13.86
C CYS A 946 -40.70 -24.84 -15.13
N LEU A 947 -40.18 -25.19 -16.32
CA LEU A 947 -40.69 -24.71 -17.61
C LEU A 947 -42.17 -25.07 -17.81
N SER A 948 -42.64 -26.19 -17.25
CA SER A 948 -44.05 -26.57 -17.31
C SER A 948 -44.99 -25.62 -16.51
N TYR A 949 -44.44 -24.86 -15.57
CA TYR A 949 -45.15 -23.88 -14.74
C TYR A 949 -45.05 -22.43 -15.28
N THR A 950 -44.45 -22.24 -16.46
CA THR A 950 -44.15 -20.91 -17.03
C THR A 950 -45.37 -20.01 -17.13
N ARG A 951 -46.51 -20.57 -17.52
CA ARG A 951 -47.77 -19.82 -17.60
C ARG A 951 -48.21 -19.25 -16.25
N MET A 952 -47.92 -19.95 -15.15
CA MET A 952 -48.41 -19.61 -13.81
C MET A 952 -47.62 -18.43 -13.21
N PHE A 953 -46.30 -18.44 -13.32
CA PHE A 953 -45.49 -17.31 -12.84
C PHE A 953 -45.57 -16.08 -13.76
N VAL A 954 -45.70 -16.25 -15.09
CA VAL A 954 -45.98 -15.14 -16.02
C VAL A 954 -47.33 -14.45 -15.72
N THR A 955 -48.35 -15.23 -15.33
CA THR A 955 -49.63 -14.68 -14.85
C THR A 955 -49.45 -13.89 -13.54
N CYS A 956 -48.54 -14.31 -12.68
CA CYS A 956 -48.22 -13.58 -11.46
C CYS A 956 -47.49 -12.26 -11.72
N PHE A 957 -46.59 -12.19 -12.71
CA PHE A 957 -45.90 -10.94 -13.06
C PHE A 957 -46.88 -9.84 -13.47
N THR A 958 -47.83 -10.20 -14.33
CA THR A 958 -48.87 -9.26 -14.80
C THR A 958 -49.83 -8.79 -13.69
N LYS A 959 -50.08 -9.61 -12.65
CA LYS A 959 -50.89 -9.23 -11.48
C LYS A 959 -50.09 -8.50 -10.39
N GLY A 960 -48.82 -8.88 -10.19
CA GLY A 960 -47.94 -8.42 -9.12
C GLY A 960 -47.25 -7.09 -9.42
N ALA A 961 -47.08 -6.73 -10.70
CA ALA A 961 -46.44 -5.49 -11.12
C ALA A 961 -47.10 -4.21 -10.56
N ARG A 962 -48.38 -4.28 -10.17
CA ARG A 962 -49.14 -3.17 -9.58
C ARG A 962 -49.41 -3.29 -8.07
N THR A 963 -48.93 -4.33 -7.39
CA THR A 963 -49.34 -4.63 -6.00
C THR A 963 -48.18 -4.95 -5.04
N ILE A 964 -47.04 -5.47 -5.52
CA ILE A 964 -45.88 -5.81 -4.67
C ILE A 964 -44.96 -4.57 -4.51
N PRO A 965 -44.41 -4.29 -3.30
CA PRO A 965 -43.52 -3.15 -3.07
C PRO A 965 -42.28 -3.23 -3.95
N SER A 966 -41.78 -2.07 -4.39
CA SER A 966 -40.44 -2.02 -5.00
C SER A 966 -39.34 -2.24 -3.95
N MET A 967 -38.10 -2.46 -4.42
CA MET A 967 -36.94 -2.55 -3.54
C MET A 967 -36.72 -1.24 -2.76
N ILE A 968 -36.26 -1.34 -1.51
CA ILE A 968 -35.94 -0.15 -0.70
C ILE A 968 -34.74 0.61 -1.28
N ARG A 969 -34.64 1.92 -0.99
CA ARG A 969 -33.51 2.77 -1.42
C ARG A 969 -32.76 3.33 -0.22
N GLY A 970 -31.53 3.81 -0.43
CA GLY A 970 -30.74 4.48 0.62
C GLY A 970 -30.42 3.62 1.85
N PHE A 971 -30.35 2.29 1.69
CA PHE A 971 -30.02 1.38 2.79
C PHE A 971 -28.56 1.55 3.21
N SER A 972 -28.34 1.92 4.47
CA SER A 972 -27.01 2.19 5.04
C SER A 972 -26.99 1.92 6.56
N ALA A 973 -25.78 1.74 7.10
CA ALA A 973 -25.55 1.77 8.54
C ALA A 973 -25.22 3.21 8.95
N ILE A 974 -25.97 3.73 9.93
CA ILE A 974 -25.83 5.09 10.43
C ILE A 974 -25.03 5.19 11.73
N ASP A 975 -24.89 4.07 12.47
CA ASP A 975 -23.98 3.95 13.62
C ASP A 975 -23.48 2.50 13.72
N ILE A 976 -22.18 2.32 13.96
CA ILE A 976 -21.54 1.00 14.08
C ILE A 976 -20.64 1.04 15.31
N GLN A 977 -20.98 0.24 16.31
CA GLN A 977 -20.22 0.10 17.55
C GLN A 977 -19.68 -1.32 17.74
N ALA A 978 -19.03 -1.56 18.88
CA ALA A 978 -18.46 -2.87 19.19
C ALA A 978 -19.52 -3.96 19.39
N THR A 979 -20.71 -3.58 19.88
CA THR A 979 -21.77 -4.55 20.24
C THR A 979 -23.13 -4.25 19.62
N TYR A 980 -23.25 -3.21 18.79
CA TYR A 980 -24.49 -2.90 18.10
C TYR A 980 -24.27 -2.15 16.78
N VAL A 981 -25.27 -2.20 15.90
CA VAL A 981 -25.31 -1.50 14.61
C VAL A 981 -26.70 -0.88 14.42
N VAL A 982 -26.73 0.40 14.07
CA VAL A 982 -27.97 1.12 13.73
C VAL A 982 -28.06 1.29 12.21
N LEU A 983 -29.20 0.93 11.65
CA LEU A 983 -29.47 0.91 10.22
C LEU A 983 -30.56 1.93 9.85
N SER A 984 -30.48 2.46 8.63
CA SER A 984 -31.49 3.34 8.05
C SER A 984 -31.70 3.05 6.57
N TRP A 985 -32.93 3.26 6.09
CA TRP A 985 -33.29 3.18 4.68
C TRP A 985 -34.44 4.13 4.34
N MET A 986 -34.72 4.26 3.04
CA MET A 986 -35.87 4.95 2.50
C MET A 986 -36.95 3.93 2.11
N LYS A 987 -38.22 4.33 2.25
CA LYS A 987 -39.36 3.51 1.81
C LYS A 987 -39.29 3.24 0.29
N PRO A 988 -39.87 2.12 -0.18
CA PRO A 988 -40.06 1.86 -1.60
C PRO A 988 -40.87 2.95 -2.31
N ASP A 989 -40.49 3.29 -3.54
CA ASP A 989 -41.18 4.31 -4.34
C ASP A 989 -42.56 3.87 -4.84
N GLN A 990 -42.79 2.56 -4.93
CA GLN A 990 -44.02 1.98 -5.44
C GLN A 990 -44.62 1.00 -4.44
N ASN A 991 -45.96 1.04 -4.34
CA ASN A 991 -46.78 0.04 -3.63
C ASN A 991 -46.47 -0.10 -2.12
N CYS A 992 -46.03 1.00 -1.50
CA CYS A 992 -45.66 1.04 -0.10
C CYS A 992 -45.94 2.40 0.56
N ASN A 993 -47.06 2.51 1.27
CA ASN A 993 -47.45 3.68 2.07
C ASN A 993 -47.14 3.43 3.57
N GLU A 994 -47.15 4.48 4.41
CA GLU A 994 -46.70 4.44 5.83
C GLU A 994 -47.39 3.36 6.69
N SER A 995 -48.59 2.90 6.34
CA SER A 995 -49.34 1.86 7.05
C SER A 995 -49.27 0.46 6.41
N ASP A 996 -48.85 0.37 5.15
CA ASP A 996 -49.09 -0.81 4.30
C ASP A 996 -47.90 -1.77 4.23
N CYS A 997 -46.73 -1.34 4.68
CA CYS A 997 -45.50 -2.12 4.61
C CYS A 997 -44.85 -2.36 5.96
N ARG A 998 -44.24 -3.53 6.04
CA ARG A 998 -43.37 -3.99 7.11
C ARG A 998 -41.98 -4.23 6.54
N TYR A 999 -40.94 -3.97 7.31
CA TYR A 999 -39.56 -4.24 6.92
C TYR A 999 -39.01 -5.44 7.69
N ASP A 1000 -38.31 -6.31 6.96
CA ASP A 1000 -37.69 -7.52 7.48
C ASP A 1000 -36.18 -7.40 7.36
N VAL A 1001 -35.47 -7.40 8.50
CA VAL A 1001 -34.02 -7.22 8.58
C VAL A 1001 -33.36 -8.57 8.88
N GLN A 1002 -32.43 -8.98 8.04
CA GLN A 1002 -31.69 -10.23 8.16
C GLN A 1002 -30.21 -9.94 8.29
N TRP A 1003 -29.52 -10.60 9.22
CA TRP A 1003 -28.07 -10.54 9.34
C TRP A 1003 -27.44 -11.91 9.56
N LEU A 1004 -26.30 -12.13 8.91
CA LEU A 1004 -25.52 -13.36 8.97
C LEU A 1004 -24.16 -13.09 9.63
N SER A 1005 -23.76 -13.96 10.56
CA SER A 1005 -22.38 -14.01 11.09
C SER A 1005 -21.99 -15.47 11.32
N ASN A 1006 -20.79 -15.87 10.86
CA ASN A 1006 -20.23 -17.22 11.04
C ASN A 1006 -21.22 -18.37 10.73
N GLY A 1007 -22.01 -18.23 9.64
CA GLY A 1007 -22.98 -19.23 9.21
C GLY A 1007 -24.28 -19.30 10.03
N GLN A 1008 -24.44 -18.48 11.08
CA GLN A 1008 -25.69 -18.33 11.82
C GLN A 1008 -26.50 -17.16 11.27
N SER A 1009 -27.69 -17.47 10.72
CA SER A 1009 -28.64 -16.48 10.20
C SER A 1009 -29.61 -16.07 11.30
N ASN A 1010 -29.61 -14.79 11.64
CA ASN A 1010 -30.60 -14.19 12.52
C ASN A 1010 -31.54 -13.30 11.70
N THR A 1011 -32.79 -13.20 12.13
CA THR A 1011 -33.80 -12.37 11.47
C THR A 1011 -34.64 -11.68 12.52
N GLU A 1012 -34.72 -10.36 12.44
CA GLU A 1012 -35.67 -9.58 13.21
C GLU A 1012 -36.89 -9.32 12.33
N TYR A 1013 -38.03 -9.85 12.76
CA TYR A 1013 -39.28 -9.72 12.04
C TYR A 1013 -40.07 -8.52 12.55
N ALA A 1014 -40.62 -7.75 11.61
CA ALA A 1014 -41.73 -6.83 11.81
C ALA A 1014 -41.46 -5.40 12.30
N LEU A 1015 -40.53 -4.70 11.66
CA LEU A 1015 -40.39 -3.25 11.83
C LEU A 1015 -41.40 -2.48 10.96
N LYS A 1016 -42.04 -1.45 11.53
CA LYS A 1016 -42.86 -0.48 10.77
C LYS A 1016 -42.11 0.80 10.44
N THR A 1017 -40.93 0.97 11.01
CA THR A 1017 -40.04 2.13 10.84
C THR A 1017 -38.99 1.84 9.77
N THR A 1018 -38.41 2.89 9.21
CA THR A 1018 -37.31 2.80 8.24
C THR A 1018 -35.92 2.83 8.91
N THR A 1019 -35.86 2.42 10.18
CA THR A 1019 -34.65 2.33 10.99
C THR A 1019 -34.71 1.07 11.87
N ALA A 1020 -33.54 0.46 12.12
CA ALA A 1020 -33.38 -0.71 12.99
C ALA A 1020 -32.14 -0.56 13.88
N ASN A 1021 -32.15 -1.17 15.07
CA ASN A 1021 -30.99 -1.24 15.94
C ASN A 1021 -30.70 -2.71 16.30
N ILE A 1022 -29.64 -3.26 15.71
CA ILE A 1022 -29.20 -4.63 15.97
C ILE A 1022 -28.22 -4.59 17.14
N THR A 1023 -28.56 -5.23 18.25
CA THR A 1023 -27.76 -5.24 19.49
C THR A 1023 -27.18 -6.62 19.78
N ASN A 1024 -26.32 -6.73 20.80
CA ASN A 1024 -25.64 -7.97 21.22
C ASN A 1024 -24.75 -8.60 20.13
N LEU A 1025 -24.15 -7.76 19.31
CA LEU A 1025 -23.16 -8.18 18.32
C LEU A 1025 -21.81 -8.45 18.99
N GLN A 1026 -21.02 -9.31 18.36
CA GLN A 1026 -19.65 -9.60 18.79
C GLN A 1026 -18.72 -8.50 18.28
N PRO A 1027 -17.75 -8.02 19.08
CA PRO A 1027 -16.72 -7.09 18.62
C PRO A 1027 -15.88 -7.64 17.48
N GLU A 1028 -15.34 -6.74 16.65
CA GLU A 1028 -14.44 -7.04 15.51
C GLU A 1028 -14.94 -8.10 14.52
N SER A 1029 -16.24 -8.33 14.49
CA SER A 1029 -16.87 -9.42 13.74
C SER A 1029 -17.60 -8.88 12.51
N ASP A 1030 -17.52 -9.63 11.42
CA ASP A 1030 -18.18 -9.29 10.16
C ASP A 1030 -19.64 -9.77 10.17
N TYR A 1031 -20.52 -8.89 9.71
CA TYR A 1031 -21.95 -9.10 9.56
C TYR A 1031 -22.40 -8.74 8.16
N HIS A 1032 -23.18 -9.62 7.55
CA HIS A 1032 -23.81 -9.39 6.26
C HIS A 1032 -25.29 -9.12 6.44
N ILE A 1033 -25.74 -7.92 6.12
CA ILE A 1033 -27.08 -7.44 6.47
C ILE A 1033 -27.89 -7.14 5.19
N THR A 1034 -29.15 -7.60 5.15
CA THR A 1034 -30.11 -7.26 4.09
C THR A 1034 -31.47 -6.87 4.67
N VAL A 1035 -32.22 -6.03 3.94
CA VAL A 1035 -33.56 -5.60 4.32
C VAL A 1035 -34.52 -5.74 3.14
N SER A 1036 -35.71 -6.28 3.39
CA SER A 1036 -36.81 -6.37 2.42
C SER A 1036 -38.07 -5.69 2.94
N ALA A 1037 -38.87 -5.10 2.04
CA ALA A 1037 -40.16 -4.50 2.38
C ALA A 1037 -41.30 -5.46 1.99
N THR A 1038 -42.25 -5.68 2.90
CA THR A 1038 -43.31 -6.66 2.78
C THR A 1038 -44.66 -6.00 2.98
N ASN A 1039 -45.59 -6.14 2.03
CA ASN A 1039 -46.99 -5.77 2.17
C ASN A 1039 -47.91 -7.00 2.10
N GLN A 1040 -49.23 -6.80 2.09
CA GLN A 1040 -50.22 -7.89 2.05
C GLN A 1040 -50.16 -8.77 0.77
N PHE A 1041 -49.54 -8.30 -0.30
CA PHE A 1041 -49.43 -8.99 -1.58
C PHE A 1041 -48.08 -9.70 -1.78
N GLY A 1042 -47.03 -9.27 -1.08
CA GLY A 1042 -45.72 -9.91 -1.13
C GLY A 1042 -44.58 -9.05 -0.61
N SER A 1043 -43.37 -9.59 -0.72
CA SER A 1043 -42.12 -8.91 -0.34
C SER A 1043 -41.40 -8.40 -1.58
N SER A 1044 -40.68 -7.29 -1.43
CA SER A 1044 -39.72 -6.82 -2.42
C SER A 1044 -38.48 -7.70 -2.44
N LEU A 1045 -37.60 -7.49 -3.44
CA LEU A 1045 -36.27 -8.09 -3.41
C LEU A 1045 -35.47 -7.55 -2.21
N PRO A 1046 -34.58 -8.37 -1.59
CA PRO A 1046 -33.68 -7.90 -0.54
C PRO A 1046 -32.81 -6.75 -1.07
N SER A 1047 -32.49 -5.80 -0.19
CA SER A 1047 -31.51 -4.74 -0.44
C SER A 1047 -30.15 -5.30 -0.89
N PRO A 1048 -29.25 -4.48 -1.47
CA PRO A 1048 -27.87 -4.90 -1.67
C PRO A 1048 -27.29 -5.26 -0.31
N MET A 1049 -26.41 -6.27 -0.29
CA MET A 1049 -25.83 -6.77 0.94
C MET A 1049 -24.93 -5.69 1.55
N LEU A 1050 -25.27 -5.25 2.75
CA LEU A 1050 -24.48 -4.32 3.52
C LEU A 1050 -23.52 -5.11 4.40
N ASN A 1051 -22.23 -4.96 4.14
CA ASN A 1051 -21.18 -5.59 4.92
C ASN A 1051 -20.76 -4.62 6.02
N VAL A 1052 -20.92 -5.04 7.27
CA VAL A 1052 -20.57 -4.24 8.45
C VAL A 1052 -19.62 -5.04 9.32
N ARG A 1053 -18.50 -4.43 9.71
CA ARG A 1053 -17.62 -4.97 10.74
C ARG A 1053 -17.81 -4.16 12.02
N THR A 1054 -18.15 -4.83 13.12
CA THR A 1054 -18.26 -4.19 14.44
C THR A 1054 -16.89 -3.70 14.93
N ARG A 1055 -16.88 -2.66 15.76
CA ARG A 1055 -15.64 -2.06 16.26
C ARG A 1055 -14.97 -2.94 17.35
N PRO A 1056 -13.66 -2.79 17.60
CA PRO A 1056 -13.03 -3.38 18.78
C PRO A 1056 -13.52 -2.73 20.08
N ILE A 1057 -13.47 -3.49 21.19
CA ILE A 1057 -13.61 -2.92 22.53
C ILE A 1057 -12.26 -2.32 22.92
N TYR A 1058 -12.17 -0.99 22.95
CA TYR A 1058 -10.96 -0.27 23.34
C TYR A 1058 -10.74 -0.33 24.87
N LYS A 1059 -9.63 -0.91 25.31
CA LYS A 1059 -9.07 -0.66 26.65
C LYS A 1059 -8.24 0.62 26.59
N PHE A 1060 -8.45 1.54 27.51
CA PHE A 1060 -7.73 2.82 27.56
C PHE A 1060 -6.83 2.93 28.79
N GLU A 1061 -5.69 3.59 28.64
CA GLU A 1061 -4.71 3.81 29.70
C GLU A 1061 -4.72 5.28 30.15
N VAL A 1062 -4.44 5.51 31.43
CA VAL A 1062 -4.41 6.84 32.04
C VAL A 1062 -3.08 7.04 32.76
N ASN A 1063 -2.34 8.07 32.37
CA ASN A 1063 -1.10 8.50 33.03
C ASN A 1063 -1.33 9.86 33.71
N PHE A 1064 -1.01 9.96 35.01
CA PHE A 1064 -1.19 11.19 35.78
C PHE A 1064 0.13 11.60 36.44
N TYR A 1065 0.67 12.76 36.09
CA TYR A 1065 2.01 13.18 36.49
C TYR A 1065 2.22 14.71 36.55
N ILE A 1066 3.37 15.16 37.07
CA ILE A 1066 3.68 16.57 37.40
C ILE A 1066 4.80 17.10 36.48
N ARG A 1067 4.65 18.29 35.92
CA ARG A 1067 5.73 19.04 35.27
C ARG A 1067 6.03 20.36 35.98
N PRO A 1068 7.30 20.64 36.33
CA PRO A 1068 8.47 19.75 36.23
C PRO A 1068 8.42 18.59 37.25
N HIS A 1069 9.00 17.43 36.92
CA HIS A 1069 9.09 16.24 37.80
C HIS A 1069 10.09 16.45 38.95
N LYS A 1070 9.81 17.40 39.86
CA LYS A 1070 10.63 17.71 41.04
C LYS A 1070 9.73 18.04 42.23
N VAL A 1071 10.28 17.92 43.44
CA VAL A 1071 9.69 18.54 44.63
C VAL A 1071 9.56 20.04 44.36
N ILE A 1072 8.35 20.57 44.51
CA ILE A 1072 8.05 21.95 44.11
C ILE A 1072 8.30 22.87 45.29
N ASP A 1073 9.14 23.88 45.08
CA ASP A 1073 9.41 24.89 46.09
C ASP A 1073 8.22 25.87 46.17
N SER A 1074 7.76 26.21 47.38
CA SER A 1074 6.67 27.16 47.56
C SER A 1074 6.98 28.50 46.87
N GLY A 1075 5.99 29.05 46.16
CA GLY A 1075 6.11 30.22 45.30
C GLY A 1075 6.45 29.92 43.83
N SER A 1076 6.64 28.65 43.46
CA SER A 1076 6.87 28.23 42.06
C SER A 1076 5.57 27.86 41.36
N ALA A 1077 5.58 27.83 40.02
CA ALA A 1077 4.48 27.29 39.22
C ALA A 1077 4.63 25.79 38.97
N VAL A 1078 3.52 25.06 38.86
CA VAL A 1078 3.49 23.64 38.50
C VAL A 1078 2.27 23.29 37.67
N ARG A 1079 2.41 22.31 36.76
CA ARG A 1079 1.33 21.74 35.97
C ARG A 1079 1.13 20.26 36.29
N LEU A 1080 -0.10 19.86 36.58
CA LEU A 1080 -0.50 18.45 36.69
C LEU A 1080 -1.16 18.03 35.37
N LEU A 1081 -0.72 16.91 34.81
CA LEU A 1081 -1.14 16.41 33.50
C LEU A 1081 -1.77 15.03 33.64
N CYS A 1082 -3.03 14.89 33.23
CA CYS A 1082 -3.73 13.63 33.13
C CYS A 1082 -3.95 13.23 31.66
N GLU A 1083 -3.07 12.39 31.15
CA GLU A 1083 -3.06 11.93 29.77
C GLU A 1083 -3.88 10.64 29.63
N VAL A 1084 -4.81 10.64 28.68
CA VAL A 1084 -5.66 9.49 28.35
C VAL A 1084 -5.26 8.96 26.99
N PHE A 1085 -4.84 7.70 26.94
CA PHE A 1085 -4.40 7.01 25.74
C PHE A 1085 -5.48 6.01 25.30
N GLY A 1086 -5.88 6.07 24.04
CA GLY A 1086 -6.80 5.10 23.43
C GLY A 1086 -8.31 5.34 23.64
N ALA A 1087 -8.72 6.42 24.33
CA ALA A 1087 -10.14 6.79 24.49
C ALA A 1087 -10.37 8.31 24.27
N PRO A 1088 -10.70 8.75 23.03
CA PRO A 1088 -10.90 10.17 22.72
C PRO A 1088 -12.18 10.76 23.32
N GLU A 1089 -13.22 9.95 23.53
CA GLU A 1089 -14.51 10.37 24.11
C GLU A 1089 -14.60 10.14 25.64
N ALA A 1090 -13.47 10.12 26.33
CA ALA A 1090 -13.47 10.01 27.78
C ALA A 1090 -13.60 11.38 28.46
N THR A 1091 -14.51 11.49 29.42
CA THR A 1091 -14.60 12.65 30.30
C THR A 1091 -13.52 12.55 31.39
N VAL A 1092 -12.76 13.62 31.60
CA VAL A 1092 -11.65 13.68 32.56
C VAL A 1092 -12.00 14.68 33.67
N SER A 1093 -11.58 14.40 34.89
CA SER A 1093 -11.60 15.38 35.96
C SER A 1093 -10.42 15.21 36.90
N ILE A 1094 -9.78 16.32 37.27
CA ILE A 1094 -8.73 16.36 38.28
C ILE A 1094 -9.33 16.97 39.55
N SER A 1095 -9.18 16.26 40.67
CA SER A 1095 -9.73 16.65 41.97
C SER A 1095 -8.64 16.68 43.05
N PHE A 1096 -8.85 17.52 44.07
CA PHE A 1096 -8.01 17.62 45.25
C PHE A 1096 -8.89 17.57 46.50
N LYS A 1097 -8.62 16.63 47.42
CA LYS A 1097 -9.39 16.44 48.67
C LYS A 1097 -10.91 16.46 48.41
N THR A 1098 -11.38 15.74 47.38
CA THR A 1098 -12.78 15.63 46.88
C THR A 1098 -13.34 16.78 46.05
N ASN A 1099 -12.67 17.93 46.00
CA ASN A 1099 -13.10 19.05 45.16
C ASN A 1099 -12.55 18.91 43.74
N VAL A 1100 -13.44 18.91 42.74
CA VAL A 1100 -13.03 18.99 41.33
C VAL A 1100 -12.37 20.33 41.09
N LYS A 1101 -11.09 20.31 40.72
CA LYS A 1101 -10.29 21.50 40.43
C LYS A 1101 -10.40 21.90 38.96
N THR A 1102 -10.49 20.90 38.08
CA THR A 1102 -10.72 21.11 36.65
C THR A 1102 -11.37 19.88 36.02
N THR A 1103 -12.11 20.09 34.94
CA THR A 1103 -12.60 19.03 34.02
C THR A 1103 -11.72 18.89 32.79
N ASP A 1104 -10.64 19.66 32.71
CA ASP A 1104 -9.65 19.55 31.66
C ASP A 1104 -8.60 18.50 32.01
N ARG A 1105 -7.78 18.14 31.01
CA ARG A 1105 -6.67 17.18 31.17
C ARG A 1105 -5.47 17.78 31.90
N GLU A 1106 -5.46 19.08 32.11
CA GLU A 1106 -4.34 19.81 32.74
C GLU A 1106 -4.85 20.71 33.86
N LEU A 1107 -4.09 20.78 34.96
CA LEU A 1107 -4.30 21.73 36.05
C LEU A 1107 -3.03 22.54 36.26
N ASP A 1108 -3.11 23.84 36.00
CA ASP A 1108 -2.04 24.81 36.29
C ASP A 1108 -2.21 25.43 37.68
N ILE A 1109 -1.13 25.45 38.45
CA ILE A 1109 -1.02 26.15 39.73
C ILE A 1109 0.15 27.13 39.60
N ASP A 1110 -0.16 28.41 39.37
CA ASP A 1110 0.84 29.45 39.10
C ASP A 1110 1.74 29.77 40.30
N ILE A 1111 1.19 29.68 41.51
CA ILE A 1111 1.89 29.98 42.76
C ILE A 1111 1.57 28.90 43.79
N VAL A 1112 2.47 27.93 43.92
CA VAL A 1112 2.29 26.79 44.83
C VAL A 1112 2.51 27.19 46.28
N SER A 1113 1.54 26.87 47.15
CA SER A 1113 1.57 27.10 48.59
C SER A 1113 1.60 25.78 49.38
N LYS A 1114 1.74 25.88 50.71
CA LYS A 1114 1.64 24.69 51.59
C LYS A 1114 0.26 24.00 51.52
N ASP A 1115 -0.78 24.74 51.15
CA ASP A 1115 -2.16 24.23 51.15
C ASP A 1115 -2.49 23.42 49.89
N ASP A 1116 -1.67 23.57 48.85
CA ASP A 1116 -1.73 22.81 47.59
C ASP A 1116 -1.05 21.44 47.72
N ALA A 1117 -0.27 21.20 48.78
CA ALA A 1117 0.35 19.91 49.03
C ALA A 1117 -0.69 18.83 49.35
N GLY A 1118 -0.58 17.67 48.70
CA GLY A 1118 -1.41 16.50 48.96
C GLY A 1118 -1.72 15.65 47.73
N GLU A 1119 -2.66 14.73 47.88
CA GLU A 1119 -3.06 13.80 46.83
C GLU A 1119 -4.07 14.44 45.88
N TYR A 1120 -3.72 14.46 44.60
CA TYR A 1120 -4.61 14.77 43.50
C TYR A 1120 -5.11 13.48 42.87
N THR A 1121 -6.34 13.49 42.39
CA THR A 1121 -6.97 12.34 41.74
C THR A 1121 -7.46 12.73 40.37
N CYS A 1122 -6.97 12.06 39.33
CA CYS A 1122 -7.54 12.09 37.99
C CYS A 1122 -8.56 10.96 37.83
N THR A 1123 -9.78 11.30 37.42
CA THR A 1123 -10.86 10.37 37.11
C THR A 1123 -11.20 10.45 35.63
N VAL A 1124 -11.30 9.31 34.97
CA VAL A 1124 -11.59 9.20 33.53
C VAL A 1124 -12.79 8.27 33.33
N LYS A 1125 -13.84 8.75 32.68
CA LYS A 1125 -15.09 7.99 32.43
C LYS A 1125 -15.44 7.95 30.94
N GLN A 1126 -15.80 6.78 30.42
CA GLN A 1126 -16.19 6.58 29.03
C GLN A 1126 -17.69 6.88 28.77
N THR A 1127 -18.01 7.76 27.83
CA THR A 1127 -19.39 8.03 27.36
C THR A 1127 -19.77 7.17 26.14
N PRO A 1128 -21.07 6.84 25.88
CA PRO A 1128 -22.29 7.31 26.56
C PRO A 1128 -22.82 6.42 27.71
N ASN A 1129 -22.28 5.21 27.89
CA ASN A 1129 -22.86 4.22 28.82
C ASN A 1129 -22.05 3.92 30.09
N ALA A 1130 -21.06 4.75 30.45
CA ALA A 1130 -20.41 4.80 31.76
C ALA A 1130 -20.06 3.43 32.40
N VAL A 1131 -19.61 2.47 31.59
CA VAL A 1131 -19.33 1.10 32.08
C VAL A 1131 -17.97 1.02 32.78
N ASP A 1132 -16.97 1.77 32.29
CA ASP A 1132 -15.61 1.78 32.84
C ASP A 1132 -15.19 3.19 33.32
N THR A 1133 -14.78 3.26 34.60
CA THR A 1133 -14.18 4.45 35.23
C THR A 1133 -12.77 4.11 35.70
N VAL A 1134 -11.76 4.83 35.20
CA VAL A 1134 -10.37 4.68 35.61
C VAL A 1134 -9.97 5.84 36.51
N VAL A 1135 -9.37 5.54 37.67
CA VAL A 1135 -8.93 6.53 38.65
C VAL A 1135 -7.42 6.39 38.86
N LYS A 1136 -6.69 7.51 38.78
CA LYS A 1136 -5.25 7.60 39.04
C LYS A 1136 -4.96 8.69 40.07
N THR A 1137 -4.10 8.41 41.04
CA THR A 1137 -3.72 9.38 42.07
C THR A 1137 -2.26 9.82 41.93
N LEU A 1138 -1.98 11.03 42.38
CA LEU A 1138 -0.67 11.69 42.30
C LEU A 1138 -0.43 12.55 43.54
N GLN A 1139 0.71 12.36 44.20
CA GLN A 1139 1.08 13.14 45.39
C GLN A 1139 1.88 14.39 44.99
N LEU A 1140 1.35 15.58 45.22
CA LEU A 1140 2.09 16.83 45.08
C LEU A 1140 2.85 17.15 46.37
N MET A 1141 4.20 17.09 46.28
CA MET A 1141 5.10 17.41 47.39
C MET A 1141 5.60 18.85 47.27
N VAL A 1142 5.24 19.69 48.26
CA VAL A 1142 5.65 21.10 48.32
C VAL A 1142 6.71 21.31 49.40
N ARG A 1143 7.83 21.94 49.04
CA ARG A 1143 8.87 22.36 49.98
C ARG A 1143 8.60 23.77 50.46
N TYR A 1144 8.33 23.90 51.75
CA TYR A 1144 8.21 25.16 52.50
C TYR A 1144 9.00 25.03 53.81
N LYS A 1145 9.07 26.11 54.61
CA LYS A 1145 9.82 26.12 55.88
C LYS A 1145 9.46 24.88 56.73
N PRO A 1146 10.44 24.06 57.16
CA PRO A 1146 10.16 22.89 57.99
C PRO A 1146 9.68 23.32 59.37
N GLU A 1147 8.71 22.61 59.92
CA GLU A 1147 8.14 22.82 61.26
C GLU A 1147 8.16 21.49 62.01
N VAL A 1148 8.66 21.47 63.24
CA VAL A 1148 8.70 20.25 64.05
C VAL A 1148 7.31 19.96 64.56
N LEU A 1149 6.73 18.88 64.06
CA LEU A 1149 5.36 18.48 64.35
C LEU A 1149 5.32 17.67 65.65
N HIS A 1150 6.16 16.63 65.76
CA HIS A 1150 6.27 15.81 66.97
C HIS A 1150 7.70 15.38 67.25
N VAL A 1151 8.02 15.23 68.54
CA VAL A 1151 9.29 14.68 69.02
C VAL A 1151 9.01 13.52 69.98
N PHE A 1152 9.78 12.45 69.86
CA PHE A 1152 9.68 11.27 70.72
C PHE A 1152 11.01 11.06 71.42
N GLY A 1153 11.02 11.33 72.73
CA GLY A 1153 12.10 10.94 73.63
C GLY A 1153 11.98 9.47 74.04
N ALA A 1154 13.07 8.90 74.55
CA ALA A 1154 13.09 7.54 75.06
C ALA A 1154 13.38 7.52 76.56
N HIS A 1155 12.71 6.59 77.27
CA HIS A 1155 12.99 6.25 78.66
C HIS A 1155 13.63 4.87 78.69
N VAL A 1156 14.81 4.76 79.29
CA VAL A 1156 15.58 3.51 79.24
C VAL A 1156 16.22 3.22 80.60
N GLU A 1157 16.16 1.97 81.04
CA GLU A 1157 16.91 1.50 82.21
C GLU A 1157 18.42 1.44 81.88
N PRO A 1158 19.29 1.99 82.74
CA PRO A 1158 20.73 1.82 82.62
C PRO A 1158 21.10 0.33 82.52
N ASP A 1159 21.94 -0.03 81.55
CA ASP A 1159 22.52 -1.37 81.36
C ASP A 1159 21.55 -2.53 81.01
N ALA A 1160 20.25 -2.27 80.79
CA ALA A 1160 19.27 -3.30 80.38
C ALA A 1160 18.89 -3.26 78.89
N ALA A 1161 18.77 -2.08 78.26
CA ALA A 1161 18.44 -1.96 76.83
C ALA A 1161 19.67 -1.61 75.99
N LYS A 1162 19.90 -2.36 74.90
CA LYS A 1162 21.06 -2.16 74.02
C LYS A 1162 20.96 -0.93 73.10
N THR A 1163 19.77 -0.35 72.88
CA THR A 1163 19.56 0.76 71.93
C THR A 1163 18.38 1.67 72.34
N ALA A 1164 18.53 2.99 72.23
CA ALA A 1164 17.47 4.00 72.37
C ALA A 1164 17.14 4.63 71.02
N TYR A 1165 15.88 5.04 70.84
CA TYR A 1165 15.39 5.66 69.61
C TYR A 1165 14.83 7.04 69.93
N LEU A 1166 15.43 8.07 69.35
CA LEU A 1166 14.98 9.46 69.45
C LEU A 1166 14.45 9.88 68.08
N LYS A 1167 13.17 10.24 67.98
CA LYS A 1167 12.52 10.51 66.68
C LYS A 1167 11.99 11.94 66.61
N CYS A 1168 12.23 12.62 65.50
CA CYS A 1168 11.63 13.90 65.17
C CYS A 1168 10.83 13.80 63.89
N ILE A 1169 9.63 14.38 63.88
CA ILE A 1169 8.74 14.44 62.72
C ILE A 1169 8.59 15.90 62.31
N PHE A 1170 8.87 16.19 61.04
CA PHE A 1170 8.81 17.51 60.43
C PHE A 1170 7.62 17.57 59.45
N ASN A 1171 6.90 18.69 59.52
CA ASN A 1171 6.00 19.15 58.47
C ASN A 1171 6.76 20.13 57.56
N GLY A 1172 6.53 20.10 56.25
CA GLY A 1172 7.40 20.78 55.29
C GLY A 1172 8.73 20.03 55.11
N LEU A 1173 9.31 20.07 53.91
CA LEU A 1173 10.39 19.15 53.52
C LEU A 1173 11.78 19.70 53.90
N PRO A 1174 12.44 19.25 54.99
CA PRO A 1174 13.83 19.62 55.27
C PRO A 1174 14.79 19.05 54.22
N LEU A 1175 15.77 19.87 53.82
CA LEU A 1175 16.90 19.43 52.99
C LEU A 1175 17.94 18.70 53.84
N GLN A 1176 18.11 19.10 55.10
CA GLN A 1176 19.06 18.51 56.03
C GLN A 1176 18.49 18.49 57.46
N VAL A 1177 18.64 17.35 58.14
CA VAL A 1177 18.34 17.20 59.58
C VAL A 1177 19.65 16.97 60.33
N THR A 1178 19.87 17.73 61.40
CA THR A 1178 21.08 17.63 62.23
C THR A 1178 20.73 17.38 63.69
N TRP A 1179 21.48 16.50 64.35
CA TRP A 1179 21.30 16.18 65.76
C TRP A 1179 22.38 16.82 66.63
N LYS A 1180 21.97 17.39 67.76
CA LYS A 1180 22.84 17.94 68.80
C LYS A 1180 22.46 17.36 70.16
N LYS A 1181 23.43 17.27 71.06
CA LYS A 1181 23.24 16.96 72.48
C LYS A 1181 23.72 18.15 73.29
N ASP A 1182 22.85 18.69 74.14
CA ASP A 1182 23.16 19.83 75.02
C ASP A 1182 23.82 21.00 74.23
N GLU A 1183 23.18 21.37 73.11
CA GLU A 1183 23.60 22.42 72.16
C GLU A 1183 24.90 22.17 71.38
N LYS A 1184 25.59 21.06 71.63
CA LYS A 1184 26.83 20.67 70.93
C LYS A 1184 26.57 19.52 69.95
N PRO A 1185 27.39 19.35 68.91
CA PRO A 1185 27.30 18.17 68.04
C PRO A 1185 27.33 16.89 68.86
N VAL A 1186 26.54 15.89 68.49
CA VAL A 1186 26.57 14.58 69.15
C VAL A 1186 28.02 14.04 69.07
N PRO A 1187 28.66 13.71 70.20
CA PRO A 1187 30.05 13.27 70.20
C PRO A 1187 30.26 12.04 69.31
N ALA A 1188 31.26 12.08 68.41
CA ALA A 1188 31.54 10.99 67.46
C ALA A 1188 31.84 9.63 68.11
N ARG A 1189 32.18 9.61 69.41
CA ARG A 1189 32.38 8.39 70.21
C ARG A 1189 31.08 7.67 70.58
N TYR A 1190 29.91 8.30 70.40
CA TYR A 1190 28.62 7.67 70.67
C TYR A 1190 28.23 6.82 69.46
N PRO A 1191 27.90 5.53 69.63
CA PRO A 1191 27.52 4.66 68.54
C PRO A 1191 26.09 4.98 68.10
N THR A 1192 25.95 5.96 67.22
CA THR A 1192 24.65 6.46 66.75
C THR A 1192 24.44 6.25 65.26
N THR A 1193 23.22 5.90 64.87
CA THR A 1193 22.78 5.86 63.47
C THR A 1193 21.57 6.78 63.31
N ALA A 1194 21.50 7.55 62.23
CA ALA A 1194 20.36 8.40 61.92
C ALA A 1194 19.63 7.86 60.68
N HIS A 1195 18.30 7.77 60.76
CA HIS A 1195 17.46 7.23 59.70
C HIS A 1195 16.32 8.19 59.37
N VAL A 1196 16.35 8.74 58.15
CA VAL A 1196 15.29 9.60 57.60
C VAL A 1196 14.28 8.74 56.84
N VAL A 1197 12.99 8.90 57.17
CA VAL A 1197 11.85 8.18 56.61
C VAL A 1197 10.79 9.18 56.15
N PHE A 1198 10.31 9.04 54.92
CA PHE A 1198 9.13 9.75 54.43
C PHE A 1198 7.88 8.99 54.86
N ASN A 1199 7.02 9.64 55.63
CA ASN A 1199 5.77 9.04 56.11
C ASN A 1199 4.67 9.18 55.05
N ALA A 1200 3.70 8.26 55.08
CA ALA A 1200 2.58 8.23 54.13
C ALA A 1200 1.68 9.48 54.17
N ASP A 1201 1.70 10.22 55.28
CA ASP A 1201 1.00 11.50 55.45
C ASP A 1201 1.75 12.70 54.84
N GLY A 1202 2.90 12.47 54.19
CA GLY A 1202 3.73 13.51 53.59
C GLY A 1202 4.71 14.18 54.56
N SER A 1203 4.70 13.81 55.84
CA SER A 1203 5.68 14.29 56.83
C SER A 1203 7.02 13.54 56.68
N ILE A 1204 8.12 14.17 57.09
CA ILE A 1204 9.42 13.50 57.17
C ILE A 1204 9.73 13.20 58.62
N SER A 1205 10.13 11.99 58.93
CA SER A 1205 10.68 11.66 60.25
C SER A 1205 12.15 11.29 60.19
N ASP A 1206 12.94 11.83 61.10
CA ASP A 1206 14.34 11.42 61.29
C ASP A 1206 14.48 10.79 62.68
N THR A 1207 15.14 9.64 62.73
CA THR A 1207 15.30 8.85 63.96
C THR A 1207 16.78 8.64 64.26
N LEU A 1208 17.25 9.21 65.37
CA LEU A 1208 18.56 8.95 65.95
C LEU A 1208 18.49 7.71 66.86
N GLN A 1209 19.13 6.62 66.43
CA GLN A 1209 19.35 5.44 67.24
C GLN A 1209 20.66 5.61 68.01
N ILE A 1210 20.66 5.28 69.30
CA ILE A 1210 21.82 5.37 70.19
C ILE A 1210 22.03 4.00 70.79
N HIS A 1211 23.10 3.32 70.40
CA HIS A 1211 23.43 1.97 70.88
C HIS A 1211 24.28 2.00 72.17
N ASN A 1212 24.33 0.88 72.90
CA ASN A 1212 25.18 0.67 74.09
C ASN A 1212 25.12 1.84 75.07
N ILE A 1213 23.92 2.19 75.52
CA ILE A 1213 23.63 3.39 76.30
C ILE A 1213 24.39 3.37 77.63
N ARG A 1214 25.05 4.49 77.95
CA ARG A 1214 25.77 4.73 79.22
C ARG A 1214 25.23 5.97 79.94
N SER A 1215 25.56 6.11 81.22
CA SER A 1215 25.16 7.27 82.03
C SER A 1215 25.51 8.63 81.39
N GLU A 1216 26.63 8.76 80.66
CA GLU A 1216 27.00 10.03 79.99
C GLU A 1216 26.16 10.37 78.74
N MET A 1217 25.34 9.45 78.25
CA MET A 1217 24.54 9.60 77.03
C MET A 1217 23.14 10.17 77.30
N PHE A 1218 22.66 10.14 78.55
CA PHE A 1218 21.43 10.82 78.94
C PHE A 1218 21.57 12.34 78.84
N GLY A 1219 20.47 13.05 78.55
CA GLY A 1219 20.49 14.50 78.37
C GLY A 1219 19.45 15.01 77.37
N THR A 1220 19.55 16.30 77.04
CA THR A 1220 18.64 16.93 76.08
C THR A 1220 19.25 16.86 74.69
N TYR A 1221 18.51 16.25 73.77
CA TYR A 1221 18.84 16.18 72.36
C TYR A 1221 17.99 17.17 71.58
N GLN A 1222 18.57 17.68 70.49
CA GLN A 1222 17.94 18.62 69.58
C GLN A 1222 18.06 18.08 68.17
N CYS A 1223 16.95 18.05 67.44
CA CYS A 1223 16.92 17.78 66.01
C CYS A 1223 16.59 19.08 65.28
N ASN A 1224 17.44 19.47 64.34
CA ASN A 1224 17.28 20.71 63.58
C ASN A 1224 17.05 20.37 62.11
N GLY A 1225 15.84 20.61 61.62
CA GLY A 1225 15.45 20.44 60.22
C GLY A 1225 15.56 21.76 59.49
N THR A 1226 16.35 21.79 58.42
CA THR A 1226 16.68 23.02 57.67
C THR A 1226 16.35 22.85 56.20
N ASN A 1227 15.86 23.90 55.55
CA ASN A 1227 15.86 24.04 54.10
C ASN A 1227 16.02 25.52 53.69
N LYS A 1228 15.90 25.83 52.40
CA LYS A 1228 16.09 27.19 51.87
C LYS A 1228 15.07 28.23 52.36
N PHE A 1229 13.93 27.79 52.91
CA PHE A 1229 12.87 28.66 53.43
C PHE A 1229 12.98 28.92 54.94
N GLY A 1230 13.90 28.22 55.61
CA GLY A 1230 14.15 28.39 57.04
C GLY A 1230 14.47 27.07 57.74
N TYR A 1231 14.44 27.10 59.06
CA TYR A 1231 14.68 25.94 59.90
C TYR A 1231 13.76 25.94 61.11
N ASP A 1232 13.62 24.77 61.72
CA ASP A 1232 12.97 24.60 63.01
C ASP A 1232 13.63 23.48 63.84
N VAL A 1233 13.51 23.57 65.16
CA VAL A 1233 14.27 22.76 66.11
C VAL A 1233 13.35 22.06 67.11
N GLY A 1234 13.48 20.74 67.20
CA GLY A 1234 12.76 19.89 68.14
C GLY A 1234 13.66 19.52 69.31
N TYR A 1235 13.13 19.61 70.52
CA TYR A 1235 13.86 19.29 71.76
C TYR A 1235 13.26 18.04 72.40
N LEU A 1236 14.10 17.05 72.68
CA LEU A 1236 13.69 15.79 73.28
C LEU A 1236 14.70 15.32 74.31
N LYS A 1237 14.26 14.51 75.26
CA LYS A 1237 15.12 14.00 76.33
C LYS A 1237 15.29 12.49 76.21
N LEU A 1238 16.53 12.04 76.41
CA LEU A 1238 16.83 10.65 76.74
C LEU A 1238 16.97 10.59 78.27
N GLN A 1239 16.06 9.88 78.93
CA GLN A 1239 15.96 9.82 80.39
C GLN A 1239 16.15 8.40 80.92
N SER A 1240 16.77 8.30 82.10
CA SER A 1240 16.85 7.06 82.86
C SER A 1240 15.47 6.71 83.41
N MET A 1241 15.11 5.42 83.46
CA MET A 1241 13.87 4.95 84.13
C MET A 1241 13.99 4.85 85.66
N ILE A 1242 15.19 5.14 86.22
CA ILE A 1242 15.45 5.22 87.66
C ILE A 1242 15.20 6.63 88.19
#